data_AF-A0A9D5DBM6-F1
#
_entry.id   AF-A0A9D5DBM6-F1
#
_cell.length_a   1.000
_cell.length_b   1.000
_cell.length_c   1.000
_cell.angle_alpha   90.00
_cell.angle_beta   90.00
_cell.angle_gamma   90.00
#
_symmetry.space_group_name_H-M   'P 1'
#
loop_
_entity.id
_entity.type
_entity.pdbx_description
1 polymer ?
#
loop_
_entity_poly.entity_id
_entity_poly.type
_entity_poly.pdbx_seq_one_letter_code
_entity_poly.pdbx_strand_id
1 'polypeptide(L)'
;MAKRGGGGEDILETLKDFTSRENWDQFFTLRGSGDYFEWYADWRCIHSPLLSVLSGAGGKDLQILVPGCGNSSVSEKLYDAGYRQITNIDFSKVVVSDMLRRNIRSRPEMRWRVMDMTEMQFADGFFDIVLDKGGLDALMEPEIGSKLGSKYLKEVKRVLKLGGKYLCLTLAESHVVGLIFTKFRFGWETRISAIPLEPGSNGTFQTFMVTIVKEKLDQINPVISAFDDSSLDYSTEQISALVSLMENENKIREKYSSADDILYNLEDLLLGAKGNLKELQPGRRCNLILGEQGDSLYSYKTVILDAKPQPDPFLYHCGVFIVLKVRAHEWLFASEEGQWLVVGSSKTARLIMVFLDSSHSHASMDDIQKDLSPLVKTVAPGEPADEAKIPFMMADDGVKQRNIVKQVTSSVTGPIIVEDVVYENFDGDSSIPTLSDATIFRRLTFERSLGLVQSEAFLRKESSQIDTSEAEKKGSLLSSKSRRKGGRKRSDLHNSQYGSSSSHKVDHTKLASSYHSGIICGFSLIASSLENAASLKKKVKTIIIGLGAGLLPMFLHGCLPFLDIEVVELDPVVLDLAKDYFGFMEDKELKVHIGDGIKFIQDNIVRGSPKASVQDENRDSNANVHDGNSVNPLANGNECVGMKILIIDADSSDLSSGLTCPPSNFVEEPFLLSVKEFLSGGFFVINLVSRSAAIRELVASRMKSVFAHVFSLELEEDVNEVLLAFDAATCIEMDNLPEATAQLQRLMNIPLPGDNIVSSSIKCLK
;
A
#
# COMPACT_ATOMS: atom_id res chain seq x y z
N MET A 1 -42.33 -42.54 16.49
CA MET A 1 -42.01 -43.92 16.95
C MET A 1 -43.19 -44.53 17.68
N ALA A 2 -43.49 -45.81 17.43
CA ALA A 2 -44.58 -46.56 18.05
C ALA A 2 -44.18 -47.16 19.41
N LYS A 3 -45.09 -47.08 20.37
CA LYS A 3 -44.99 -47.60 21.75
C LYS A 3 -44.66 -49.10 21.80
N ARG A 4 -43.50 -49.45 22.38
CA ARG A 4 -43.24 -50.70 23.13
C ARG A 4 -42.01 -50.50 24.04
N GLY A 5 -42.22 -50.53 25.36
CA GLY A 5 -41.16 -50.56 26.40
C GLY A 5 -41.09 -49.30 27.28
N GLY A 6 -41.91 -49.21 28.31
CA GLY A 6 -42.07 -48.05 29.20
C GLY A 6 -40.96 -47.83 30.24
N GLY A 7 -39.73 -47.54 29.80
CA GLY A 7 -38.64 -47.08 30.69
C GLY A 7 -37.68 -46.06 30.08
N GLY A 8 -37.78 -45.75 28.77
CA GLY A 8 -36.84 -44.86 28.08
C GLY A 8 -37.18 -43.36 28.16
N GLU A 9 -38.47 -42.99 28.29
CA GLU A 9 -38.90 -41.58 28.33
C GLU A 9 -38.48 -40.87 29.63
N ASP A 10 -38.57 -41.54 30.79
CA ASP A 10 -38.18 -40.98 32.11
C ASP A 10 -36.66 -40.72 32.26
N ILE A 11 -35.82 -41.46 31.52
CA ILE A 11 -34.35 -41.33 31.64
C ILE A 11 -33.84 -40.14 30.80
N LEU A 12 -34.48 -39.82 29.68
CA LEU A 12 -34.11 -38.68 28.84
C LEU A 12 -34.40 -37.34 29.54
N GLU A 13 -35.35 -37.27 30.47
CA GLU A 13 -35.62 -36.07 31.27
C GLU A 13 -34.45 -35.66 32.19
N THR A 14 -33.46 -36.55 32.39
CA THR A 14 -32.23 -36.23 33.13
C THR A 14 -31.23 -35.41 32.30
N LEU A 15 -31.38 -35.36 30.98
CA LEU A 15 -30.55 -34.56 30.07
C LEU A 15 -31.21 -33.21 29.80
N LYS A 16 -31.15 -32.31 30.79
CA LYS A 16 -31.66 -30.94 30.67
C LYS A 16 -30.70 -29.99 29.98
N ASP A 17 -29.41 -30.26 30.14
CA ASP A 17 -28.28 -29.52 29.55
C ASP A 17 -27.28 -30.58 29.05
N PHE A 18 -27.15 -30.67 27.73
CA PHE A 18 -26.28 -31.59 27.00
C PHE A 18 -24.80 -31.20 27.09
N THR A 19 -24.46 -30.04 27.66
CA THR A 19 -23.07 -29.62 27.93
C THR A 19 -22.59 -29.96 29.34
N SER A 20 -23.48 -30.39 30.25
CA SER A 20 -23.13 -30.79 31.60
C SER A 20 -22.65 -32.25 31.66
N ARG A 21 -21.39 -32.44 32.07
CA ARG A 21 -20.83 -33.77 32.33
C ARG A 21 -21.64 -34.53 33.39
N GLU A 22 -22.10 -33.85 34.44
CA GLU A 22 -22.84 -34.46 35.54
C GLU A 22 -24.19 -35.03 35.08
N ASN A 23 -24.89 -34.35 34.16
CA ASN A 23 -26.13 -34.85 33.55
C ASN A 23 -25.86 -36.14 32.74
N TRP A 24 -24.78 -36.17 31.96
CA TRP A 24 -24.40 -37.37 31.19
C TRP A 24 -23.96 -38.53 32.10
N ASP A 25 -23.16 -38.26 33.13
CA ASP A 25 -22.78 -39.28 34.12
C ASP A 25 -24.02 -39.89 34.80
N GLN A 26 -25.03 -39.07 35.13
CA GLN A 26 -26.31 -39.54 35.67
C GLN A 26 -27.08 -40.39 34.65
N PHE A 27 -27.21 -39.91 33.41
CA PHE A 27 -27.88 -40.63 32.33
C PHE A 27 -27.26 -42.02 32.10
N PHE A 28 -25.94 -42.10 31.98
CA PHE A 28 -25.25 -43.38 31.76
C PHE A 28 -25.33 -44.31 32.97
N THR A 29 -25.30 -43.76 34.19
CA THR A 29 -25.47 -44.54 35.42
C THR A 29 -26.87 -45.18 35.49
N LEU A 30 -27.93 -44.41 35.16
CA LEU A 30 -29.31 -44.89 35.19
C LEU A 30 -29.61 -45.91 34.09
N ARG A 31 -29.00 -45.74 32.91
CA ARG A 31 -29.18 -46.65 31.78
C ARG A 31 -28.56 -48.03 32.02
N GLY A 32 -27.41 -48.09 32.70
CA GLY A 32 -26.67 -49.32 32.92
C GLY A 32 -25.96 -49.86 31.66
N SER A 33 -25.41 -51.08 31.77
CA SER A 33 -24.45 -51.64 30.80
C SER A 33 -25.02 -52.57 29.73
N GLY A 34 -26.35 -52.75 29.67
CA GLY A 34 -27.03 -53.75 28.83
C GLY A 34 -27.18 -53.37 27.35
N ASP A 35 -27.76 -52.20 27.05
CA ASP A 35 -28.11 -51.78 25.68
C ASP A 35 -27.38 -50.50 25.25
N TYR A 36 -26.90 -50.49 23.99
CA TYR A 36 -26.29 -49.31 23.37
C TYR A 36 -27.35 -48.25 23.02
N PHE A 37 -26.94 -46.99 22.90
CA PHE A 37 -27.81 -45.90 22.41
C PHE A 37 -27.27 -45.34 21.10
N GLU A 38 -28.15 -45.05 20.16
CA GLU A 38 -27.77 -44.36 18.94
C GLU A 38 -28.54 -43.06 18.80
N TRP A 39 -27.80 -41.95 18.79
CA TRP A 39 -28.29 -40.67 18.28
C TRP A 39 -28.28 -40.67 16.75
N TYR A 40 -29.31 -40.04 16.19
CA TYR A 40 -29.59 -39.83 14.76
C TYR A 40 -29.85 -41.09 13.94
N ALA A 41 -28.81 -41.84 13.58
CA ALA A 41 -28.90 -42.98 12.67
C ALA A 41 -28.17 -44.20 13.23
N ASP A 42 -28.80 -45.37 13.08
CA ASP A 42 -28.21 -46.67 13.42
C ASP A 42 -27.12 -47.05 12.41
N TRP A 43 -26.22 -47.95 12.83
CA TRP A 43 -25.16 -48.51 12.00
C TRP A 43 -25.67 -48.99 10.62
N ARG A 44 -26.86 -49.60 10.56
CA ARG A 44 -27.44 -50.12 9.30
C ARG A 44 -27.57 -49.05 8.22
N CYS A 45 -27.88 -47.81 8.61
CA CYS A 45 -28.05 -46.68 7.70
C CYS A 45 -26.72 -46.02 7.35
N ILE A 46 -25.82 -45.86 8.32
CA ILE A 46 -24.56 -45.13 8.13
C ILE A 46 -23.44 -45.99 7.54
N HIS A 47 -23.54 -47.32 7.62
CA HIS A 47 -22.47 -48.24 7.22
C HIS A 47 -21.95 -47.99 5.79
N SER A 48 -22.85 -47.98 4.80
CA SER A 48 -22.44 -47.82 3.39
C SER A 48 -21.88 -46.41 3.11
N PRO A 49 -22.57 -45.31 3.47
CA PRO A 49 -22.04 -43.96 3.30
C PRO A 49 -20.68 -43.75 4.00
N LEU A 50 -20.54 -44.22 5.24
CA LEU A 50 -19.32 -44.07 6.03
C LEU A 50 -18.15 -44.86 5.43
N LEU A 51 -18.36 -46.13 5.06
CA LEU A 51 -17.31 -46.95 4.47
C LEU A 51 -16.85 -46.43 3.10
N SER A 52 -17.74 -45.82 2.32
CA SER A 52 -17.38 -45.16 1.05
C SER A 52 -16.35 -44.05 1.28
N VAL A 53 -16.59 -43.19 2.28
CA VAL A 53 -15.69 -42.08 2.60
C VAL A 53 -14.36 -42.56 3.19
N LEU A 54 -14.39 -43.57 4.07
CA LEU A 54 -13.20 -44.17 4.69
C LEU A 54 -12.32 -44.91 3.69
N SER A 55 -12.92 -45.68 2.77
CA SER A 55 -12.16 -46.42 1.75
C SER A 55 -11.37 -45.49 0.84
N GLY A 56 -11.92 -44.31 0.52
CA GLY A 56 -11.24 -43.27 -0.24
C GLY A 56 -10.19 -42.47 0.56
N ALA A 57 -9.88 -42.83 1.80
CA ALA A 57 -8.94 -42.09 2.67
C ALA A 57 -7.56 -42.77 2.87
N GLY A 58 -7.34 -43.98 2.33
CA GLY A 58 -6.02 -44.64 2.43
C GLY A 58 -6.02 -46.06 3.03
N GLY A 59 -7.15 -46.77 3.01
CA GLY A 59 -7.22 -48.17 3.47
C GLY A 59 -7.63 -48.32 4.94
N LYS A 60 -7.21 -49.42 5.59
CA LYS A 60 -7.69 -49.81 6.94
C LYS A 60 -6.85 -49.31 8.11
N ASP A 61 -5.69 -48.72 7.84
CA ASP A 61 -4.72 -48.25 8.86
C ASP A 61 -4.95 -46.78 9.30
N LEU A 62 -6.14 -46.24 9.05
CA LEU A 62 -6.51 -44.86 9.40
C LEU A 62 -6.54 -44.64 10.92
N GLN A 63 -5.95 -43.54 11.38
CA GLN A 63 -6.14 -43.04 12.74
C GLN A 63 -7.50 -42.32 12.82
N ILE A 64 -8.46 -42.94 13.51
CA ILE A 64 -9.83 -42.43 13.66
C ILE A 64 -10.04 -41.92 15.08
N LEU A 65 -10.51 -40.69 15.22
CA LEU A 65 -10.99 -40.11 16.47
C LEU A 65 -12.52 -40.09 16.47
N VAL A 66 -13.14 -40.57 17.56
CA VAL A 66 -14.58 -40.51 17.80
C VAL A 66 -14.82 -39.68 19.07
N PRO A 67 -15.04 -38.35 18.95
CA PRO A 67 -15.37 -37.49 20.08
C PRO A 67 -16.84 -37.62 20.48
N GLY A 68 -17.13 -37.41 21.78
CA GLY A 68 -18.47 -37.60 22.33
C GLY A 68 -18.99 -39.02 22.07
N CYS A 69 -18.14 -40.03 22.25
CA CYS A 69 -18.44 -41.38 21.77
C CYS A 69 -19.67 -42.02 22.44
N GLY A 70 -20.02 -41.57 23.66
CA GLY A 70 -21.08 -42.15 24.45
C GLY A 70 -20.96 -43.68 24.54
N ASN A 71 -22.10 -44.36 24.57
CA ASN A 71 -22.19 -45.82 24.52
C ASN A 71 -22.62 -46.34 23.14
N SER A 72 -22.35 -45.57 22.07
CA SER A 72 -22.66 -45.96 20.70
C SER A 72 -21.90 -47.21 20.26
N SER A 73 -22.51 -48.00 19.38
CA SER A 73 -21.90 -49.21 18.83
C SER A 73 -21.01 -48.93 17.61
N VAL A 74 -20.99 -47.70 17.08
CA VAL A 74 -20.30 -47.35 15.82
C VAL A 74 -18.82 -47.72 15.84
N SER A 75 -18.11 -47.41 16.92
CA SER A 75 -16.68 -47.74 17.06
C SER A 75 -16.43 -49.25 17.07
N GLU A 76 -17.32 -50.02 17.71
CA GLU A 76 -17.25 -51.49 17.73
C GLU A 76 -17.42 -52.06 16.32
N LYS A 77 -18.39 -51.52 15.56
CA LYS A 77 -18.70 -51.97 14.21
C LYS A 77 -17.61 -51.58 13.20
N LEU A 78 -17.02 -50.39 13.33
CA LEU A 78 -15.87 -49.97 12.53
C LEU A 78 -14.65 -50.86 12.78
N TYR A 79 -14.39 -51.19 14.05
CA TYR A 79 -13.33 -52.12 14.40
C TYR A 79 -13.54 -53.49 13.75
N ASP A 80 -14.75 -54.03 13.84
CA ASP A 80 -15.11 -55.33 13.25
C ASP A 80 -15.06 -55.30 11.71
N ALA A 81 -15.28 -54.13 11.07
CA ALA A 81 -15.07 -53.91 9.64
C ALA A 81 -13.58 -53.80 9.24
N GLY A 82 -12.68 -53.70 10.23
CA GLY A 82 -11.23 -53.77 10.09
C GLY A 82 -10.49 -52.45 10.31
N TYR A 83 -11.17 -51.37 10.70
CA TYR A 83 -10.53 -50.11 11.08
C TYR A 83 -10.13 -50.17 12.55
N ARG A 84 -8.88 -50.55 12.83
CA ARG A 84 -8.49 -50.95 14.21
C ARG A 84 -7.95 -49.81 15.07
N GLN A 85 -7.45 -48.74 14.45
CA GLN A 85 -6.81 -47.62 15.15
C GLN A 85 -7.84 -46.54 15.53
N ILE A 86 -8.81 -46.92 16.38
CA ILE A 86 -9.89 -46.05 16.83
C ILE A 86 -9.59 -45.52 18.23
N THR A 87 -9.60 -44.20 18.38
CA THR A 87 -9.52 -43.50 19.66
C THR A 87 -10.86 -42.86 19.97
N ASN A 88 -11.47 -43.26 21.08
CA ASN A 88 -12.77 -42.78 21.54
C ASN A 88 -12.54 -41.85 22.72
N ILE A 89 -13.17 -40.68 22.69
CA ILE A 89 -13.14 -39.74 23.81
C ILE A 89 -14.56 -39.32 24.22
N ASP A 90 -14.74 -39.15 25.52
CA ASP A 90 -15.95 -38.59 26.12
C ASP A 90 -15.57 -37.94 27.46
N PHE A 91 -16.22 -36.86 27.84
CA PHE A 91 -15.97 -36.22 29.14
C PHE A 91 -16.57 -37.00 30.33
N SER A 92 -17.48 -37.95 30.07
CA SER A 92 -18.12 -38.80 31.07
C SER A 92 -17.20 -39.96 31.42
N LYS A 93 -16.75 -39.99 32.67
CA LYS A 93 -15.93 -41.10 33.16
C LYS A 93 -16.73 -42.41 33.21
N VAL A 94 -18.03 -42.31 33.48
CA VAL A 94 -18.93 -43.47 33.57
C VAL A 94 -18.93 -44.22 32.25
N VAL A 95 -19.25 -43.54 31.14
CA VAL A 95 -19.40 -44.20 29.84
C VAL A 95 -18.07 -44.71 29.29
N VAL A 96 -16.99 -43.95 29.46
CA VAL A 96 -15.64 -44.38 29.01
C VAL A 96 -15.22 -45.66 29.75
N SER A 97 -15.48 -45.75 31.06
CA SER A 97 -15.13 -46.92 31.86
C SER A 97 -15.92 -48.15 31.43
N ASP A 98 -17.20 -48.00 31.16
CA ASP A 98 -18.07 -49.10 30.75
C ASP A 98 -17.75 -49.57 29.33
N MET A 99 -17.52 -48.65 28.40
CA MET A 99 -17.15 -48.98 27.04
C MET A 99 -15.77 -49.65 26.94
N LEU A 100 -14.81 -49.22 27.76
CA LEU A 100 -13.52 -49.90 27.90
C LEU A 100 -13.71 -51.34 28.38
N ARG A 101 -14.46 -51.56 29.47
CA ARG A 101 -14.71 -52.92 30.00
C ARG A 101 -15.39 -53.82 28.98
N ARG A 102 -16.36 -53.28 28.24
CA ARG A 102 -17.10 -53.98 27.19
C ARG A 102 -16.20 -54.43 26.03
N ASN A 103 -15.15 -53.66 25.70
CA ASN A 103 -14.37 -53.88 24.49
C ASN A 103 -12.95 -54.41 24.70
N ILE A 104 -12.36 -54.27 25.89
CA ILE A 104 -10.93 -54.56 26.11
C ILE A 104 -10.49 -55.99 25.76
N ARG A 105 -11.40 -56.97 25.83
CA ARG A 105 -11.09 -58.37 25.49
C ARG A 105 -11.24 -58.69 24.02
N SER A 106 -12.27 -58.16 23.36
CA SER A 106 -12.62 -58.48 21.96
C SER A 106 -11.98 -57.53 20.96
N ARG A 107 -11.71 -56.28 21.37
CA ARG A 107 -11.23 -55.19 20.52
C ARG A 107 -10.09 -54.42 21.20
N PRO A 108 -8.97 -55.09 21.52
CA PRO A 108 -7.94 -54.57 22.42
C PRO A 108 -7.17 -53.35 21.90
N GLU A 109 -7.21 -53.08 20.59
CA GLU A 109 -6.50 -51.95 20.00
C GLU A 109 -7.29 -50.63 20.08
N MET A 110 -8.60 -50.68 20.39
CA MET A 110 -9.38 -49.47 20.61
C MET A 110 -8.94 -48.75 21.88
N ARG A 111 -8.77 -47.43 21.77
CA ARG A 111 -8.41 -46.56 22.89
C ARG A 111 -9.65 -45.85 23.40
N TRP A 112 -9.77 -45.73 24.72
CA TRP A 112 -10.88 -45.06 25.41
C TRP A 112 -10.29 -44.07 26.41
N ARG A 113 -10.63 -42.78 26.31
CA ARG A 113 -10.06 -41.73 27.18
C ARG A 113 -11.14 -40.78 27.67
N VAL A 114 -11.08 -40.44 28.96
CA VAL A 114 -11.89 -39.36 29.51
C VAL A 114 -11.25 -38.04 29.07
N MET A 115 -11.93 -37.26 28.25
CA MET A 115 -11.39 -36.02 27.69
C MET A 115 -12.52 -35.12 27.20
N ASP A 116 -12.38 -33.81 27.44
CA ASP A 116 -13.24 -32.78 26.87
C ASP A 116 -12.85 -32.53 25.41
N MET A 117 -13.80 -32.66 24.49
CA MET A 117 -13.54 -32.46 23.06
C MET A 117 -13.27 -30.99 22.68
N THR A 118 -13.58 -30.03 23.56
CA THR A 118 -13.25 -28.61 23.36
C THR A 118 -11.80 -28.26 23.72
N GLU A 119 -11.05 -29.19 24.33
CA GLU A 119 -9.65 -29.04 24.74
C GLU A 119 -8.91 -30.40 24.64
N MET A 120 -8.67 -30.85 23.40
CA MET A 120 -8.11 -32.17 23.15
C MET A 120 -6.59 -32.22 23.39
N GLN A 121 -6.13 -33.23 24.12
CA GLN A 121 -4.71 -33.43 24.43
C GLN A 121 -4.00 -34.33 23.41
N PHE A 122 -4.20 -34.03 22.12
CA PHE A 122 -3.53 -34.72 21.00
C PHE A 122 -2.59 -33.78 20.26
N ALA A 123 -1.61 -34.34 19.53
CA ALA A 123 -0.75 -33.55 18.66
C ALA A 123 -1.51 -33.02 17.44
N ASP A 124 -1.05 -31.89 16.92
CA ASP A 124 -1.55 -31.30 15.67
C ASP A 124 -1.31 -32.28 14.51
N GLY A 125 -2.28 -32.38 13.59
CA GLY A 125 -2.15 -33.25 12.43
C GLY A 125 -1.93 -34.73 12.75
N PHE A 126 -2.56 -35.25 13.80
CA PHE A 126 -2.40 -36.66 14.20
C PHE A 126 -3.42 -37.60 13.57
N PHE A 127 -4.68 -37.17 13.40
CA PHE A 127 -5.77 -38.03 12.92
C PHE A 127 -6.02 -37.88 11.42
N ASP A 128 -6.39 -38.99 10.80
CA ASP A 128 -6.85 -39.04 9.42
C ASP A 128 -8.35 -38.75 9.34
N ILE A 129 -9.11 -39.22 10.33
CA ILE A 129 -10.57 -39.06 10.39
C ILE A 129 -10.98 -38.60 11.80
N VAL A 130 -11.89 -37.62 11.86
CA VAL A 130 -12.67 -37.31 13.06
C VAL A 130 -14.14 -37.62 12.74
N LEU A 131 -14.72 -38.58 13.44
CA LEU A 131 -16.10 -39.03 13.25
C LEU A 131 -16.97 -38.56 14.43
N ASP A 132 -17.73 -37.50 14.18
CA ASP A 132 -18.67 -36.92 15.14
C ASP A 132 -20.09 -37.38 14.85
N LYS A 133 -20.78 -37.83 15.89
CA LYS A 133 -22.19 -38.19 15.85
C LYS A 133 -22.96 -37.55 17.00
N GLY A 134 -23.28 -36.27 16.84
CA GLY A 134 -24.07 -35.46 17.77
C GLY A 134 -23.29 -34.76 18.86
N GLY A 135 -21.96 -34.84 18.83
CA GLY A 135 -21.08 -34.09 19.71
C GLY A 135 -21.15 -32.60 19.43
N LEU A 136 -21.03 -32.18 18.16
CA LEU A 136 -21.20 -30.77 17.80
C LEU A 136 -22.57 -30.24 18.18
N ASP A 137 -23.64 -30.97 17.88
CA ASP A 137 -25.01 -30.58 18.19
C ASP A 137 -25.21 -30.39 19.71
N ALA A 138 -24.67 -31.28 20.54
CA ALA A 138 -24.70 -31.15 22.00
C ALA A 138 -24.00 -29.88 22.52
N LEU A 139 -22.97 -29.38 21.82
CA LEU A 139 -22.26 -28.14 22.18
C LEU A 139 -22.90 -26.86 21.60
N MET A 140 -23.96 -27.00 20.81
CA MET A 140 -24.57 -25.94 20.03
C MET A 140 -26.01 -25.65 20.44
N GLU A 141 -26.44 -26.10 21.62
CA GLU A 141 -27.75 -25.78 22.17
C GLU A 141 -28.08 -24.28 22.03
N PRO A 142 -29.26 -23.91 21.48
CA PRO A 142 -29.60 -22.52 21.22
C PRO A 142 -29.48 -21.58 22.42
N GLU A 143 -29.73 -22.07 23.63
CA GLU A 143 -29.65 -21.29 24.88
C GLU A 143 -28.20 -21.00 25.31
N ILE A 144 -27.24 -21.84 24.88
CA ILE A 144 -25.82 -21.76 25.23
C ILE A 144 -25.02 -21.01 24.15
N GLY A 145 -25.48 -21.08 22.90
CA GLY A 145 -24.89 -20.40 21.75
C GLY A 145 -23.64 -21.10 21.19
N SER A 146 -22.91 -20.43 20.29
CA SER A 146 -21.90 -21.07 19.43
C SER A 146 -20.48 -21.16 20.00
N LYS A 147 -20.26 -20.74 21.25
CA LYS A 147 -18.93 -20.59 21.83
C LYS A 147 -18.21 -21.93 22.01
N LEU A 148 -18.91 -22.95 22.54
CA LEU A 148 -18.34 -24.28 22.76
C LEU A 148 -18.13 -25.01 21.43
N GLY A 149 -19.12 -24.97 20.52
CA GLY A 149 -18.95 -25.50 19.17
C GLY A 149 -17.76 -24.88 18.42
N SER A 150 -17.55 -23.56 18.56
CA SER A 150 -16.38 -22.88 17.96
C SER A 150 -15.05 -23.39 18.52
N LYS A 151 -14.97 -23.66 19.84
CA LYS A 151 -13.77 -24.25 20.46
C LYS A 151 -13.53 -25.67 19.95
N TYR A 152 -14.58 -26.49 19.91
CA TYR A 152 -14.47 -27.86 19.42
C TYR A 152 -14.05 -27.92 17.94
N LEU A 153 -14.67 -27.12 17.06
CA LEU A 153 -14.27 -27.07 15.65
C LEU A 153 -12.82 -26.58 15.47
N LYS A 154 -12.31 -25.72 16.35
CA LYS A 154 -10.88 -25.35 16.37
C LYS A 154 -9.99 -26.57 16.65
N GLU A 155 -10.38 -27.41 17.60
CA GLU A 155 -9.67 -28.66 17.90
C GLU A 155 -9.74 -29.66 16.75
N VAL A 156 -10.92 -29.84 16.14
CA VAL A 156 -11.08 -30.67 14.93
C VAL A 156 -10.12 -30.20 13.83
N LYS A 157 -10.07 -28.90 13.54
CA LYS A 157 -9.15 -28.32 12.54
C LYS A 157 -7.69 -28.61 12.87
N ARG A 158 -7.32 -28.51 14.16
CA ARG A 158 -5.96 -28.69 14.66
C ARG A 158 -5.49 -30.15 14.57
N VAL A 159 -6.30 -31.09 15.04
CA VAL A 159 -5.91 -32.50 15.14
C VAL A 159 -5.92 -33.25 13.81
N LEU A 160 -6.61 -32.73 12.79
CA LEU A 160 -6.66 -33.33 11.45
C LEU A 160 -5.40 -33.05 10.62
N LYS A 161 -4.88 -34.09 9.97
CA LYS A 161 -3.84 -34.00 8.93
C LYS A 161 -4.34 -33.25 7.70
N LEU A 162 -3.42 -32.73 6.88
CA LEU A 162 -3.74 -32.31 5.52
C LEU A 162 -4.29 -33.51 4.74
N GLY A 163 -5.42 -33.34 4.05
CA GLY A 163 -6.21 -34.42 3.43
C GLY A 163 -7.09 -35.22 4.40
N GLY A 164 -7.00 -34.97 5.71
CA GLY A 164 -7.84 -35.58 6.73
C GLY A 164 -9.29 -35.12 6.64
N LYS A 165 -10.22 -35.94 7.14
CA LYS A 165 -11.67 -35.72 6.99
C LYS A 165 -12.38 -35.60 8.34
N TYR A 166 -13.19 -34.56 8.48
CA TYR A 166 -14.20 -34.46 9.53
C TYR A 166 -15.54 -34.95 9.00
N LEU A 167 -16.14 -35.93 9.68
CA LEU A 167 -17.43 -36.52 9.33
C LEU A 167 -18.40 -36.22 10.46
N CYS A 168 -19.35 -35.30 10.22
CA CYS A 168 -20.33 -34.87 11.21
C CYS A 168 -21.71 -35.40 10.85
N LEU A 169 -22.23 -36.32 11.65
CA LEU A 169 -23.61 -36.80 11.59
C LEU A 169 -24.49 -35.88 12.46
N THR A 170 -25.44 -35.19 11.83
CA THR A 170 -26.26 -34.13 12.46
C THR A 170 -27.66 -34.10 11.83
N LEU A 171 -28.62 -33.46 12.51
CA LEU A 171 -29.89 -33.05 11.91
C LEU A 171 -29.78 -31.79 11.06
N ALA A 172 -28.58 -31.24 10.88
CA ALA A 172 -28.31 -30.10 10.01
C ALA A 172 -29.15 -28.86 10.35
N GLU A 173 -29.39 -28.62 11.64
CA GLU A 173 -30.06 -27.40 12.09
C GLU A 173 -29.27 -26.16 11.66
N SER A 174 -29.98 -25.08 11.33
CA SER A 174 -29.41 -23.89 10.68
C SER A 174 -28.22 -23.29 11.43
N HIS A 175 -28.26 -23.30 12.76
CA HIS A 175 -27.20 -22.75 13.60
C HIS A 175 -25.94 -23.64 13.65
N VAL A 176 -26.10 -24.97 13.57
CA VAL A 176 -24.98 -25.94 13.50
C VAL A 176 -24.28 -25.84 12.15
N VAL A 177 -25.05 -25.91 11.05
CA VAL A 177 -24.50 -25.86 9.69
C VAL A 177 -23.92 -24.48 9.37
N GLY A 178 -24.57 -23.41 9.81
CA GLY A 178 -24.05 -22.05 9.66
C GLY A 178 -22.68 -21.85 10.33
N LEU A 179 -22.47 -22.46 11.50
CA LEU A 179 -21.17 -22.45 12.16
C LEU A 179 -20.13 -23.26 11.36
N ILE A 180 -20.50 -24.45 10.88
CA ILE A 180 -19.64 -25.28 10.03
C ILE A 180 -19.19 -24.50 8.79
N PHE A 181 -20.14 -23.92 8.05
CA PHE A 181 -19.84 -23.16 6.83
C PHE A 181 -18.87 -22.01 7.08
N THR A 182 -19.08 -21.27 8.17
CA THR A 182 -18.20 -20.17 8.56
C THR A 182 -16.81 -20.66 8.94
N LYS A 183 -16.69 -21.65 9.84
CA LYS A 183 -15.39 -22.10 10.36
C LYS A 183 -14.56 -22.90 9.36
N PHE A 184 -15.21 -23.50 8.35
CA PHE A 184 -14.60 -24.27 7.28
C PHE A 184 -14.76 -23.59 5.90
N ARG A 185 -14.76 -22.24 5.87
CA ARG A 185 -14.87 -21.47 4.62
C ARG A 185 -13.65 -21.57 3.71
N PHE A 186 -12.47 -21.38 4.28
CA PHE A 186 -11.22 -21.25 3.52
C PHE A 186 -10.29 -22.44 3.80
N GLY A 187 -9.84 -23.12 2.74
CA GLY A 187 -8.97 -24.29 2.82
C GLY A 187 -9.66 -25.59 3.20
N TRP A 188 -10.97 -25.69 2.96
CA TRP A 188 -11.73 -26.89 3.22
C TRP A 188 -12.76 -27.15 2.13
N GLU A 189 -12.86 -28.42 1.71
CA GLU A 189 -13.94 -28.88 0.85
C GLU A 189 -15.08 -29.41 1.73
N THR A 190 -16.30 -28.90 1.52
CA THR A 190 -17.47 -29.31 2.29
C THR A 190 -18.48 -30.01 1.38
N ARG A 191 -18.84 -31.25 1.73
CA ARG A 191 -19.89 -32.02 1.06
C ARG A 191 -20.97 -32.43 2.06
N ILE A 192 -22.23 -32.37 1.66
CA ILE A 192 -23.35 -32.81 2.49
C ILE A 192 -24.10 -33.94 1.78
N SER A 193 -24.25 -35.07 2.48
CA SER A 193 -24.99 -36.24 2.01
C SER A 193 -26.12 -36.59 2.96
N ALA A 194 -27.29 -36.97 2.43
CA ALA A 194 -28.39 -37.50 3.23
C ALA A 194 -28.12 -38.97 3.60
N ILE A 195 -28.36 -39.34 4.86
CA ILE A 195 -28.27 -40.74 5.32
C ILE A 195 -29.60 -41.45 5.07
N PRO A 196 -29.62 -42.61 4.39
CA PRO A 196 -30.86 -43.35 4.16
C PRO A 196 -31.57 -43.69 5.48
N LEU A 197 -32.88 -43.44 5.56
CA LEU A 197 -33.70 -43.83 6.72
C LEU A 197 -33.93 -45.33 6.77
N GLU A 198 -34.15 -45.89 7.97
CA GLU A 198 -34.50 -47.30 8.10
C GLU A 198 -35.90 -47.58 7.52
N PRO A 199 -36.07 -48.67 6.75
CA PRO A 199 -37.38 -49.09 6.27
C PRO A 199 -38.35 -49.31 7.43
N GLY A 200 -39.45 -48.55 7.47
CA GLY A 200 -40.48 -48.64 8.51
C GLY A 200 -40.24 -47.76 9.75
N SER A 201 -39.24 -46.88 9.73
CA SER A 201 -39.06 -45.86 10.77
C SER A 201 -40.01 -44.67 10.58
N ASN A 202 -40.79 -44.32 11.60
CA ASN A 202 -41.61 -43.10 11.63
C ASN A 202 -40.75 -41.88 12.04
N GLY A 203 -39.57 -41.72 11.43
CA GLY A 203 -38.65 -40.61 11.73
C GLY A 203 -39.21 -39.30 11.19
N THR A 204 -39.25 -38.26 12.02
CA THR A 204 -39.73 -36.91 11.62
C THR A 204 -38.66 -36.08 10.93
N PHE A 205 -37.37 -36.42 11.12
CA PHE A 205 -36.24 -35.65 10.64
C PHE A 205 -35.25 -36.50 9.84
N GLN A 206 -34.63 -35.87 8.84
CA GLN A 206 -33.58 -36.45 8.01
C GLN A 206 -32.23 -36.26 8.69
N THR A 207 -31.42 -37.33 8.78
CA THR A 207 -30.03 -37.25 9.24
C THR A 207 -29.12 -36.95 8.06
N PHE A 208 -28.18 -36.03 8.23
CA PHE A 208 -27.16 -35.69 7.24
C PHE A 208 -25.77 -36.05 7.74
N MET A 209 -24.90 -36.38 6.80
CA MET A 209 -23.46 -36.46 7.04
C MET A 209 -22.78 -35.31 6.30
N VAL A 210 -22.19 -34.39 7.06
CA VAL A 210 -21.33 -33.34 6.55
C VAL A 210 -19.90 -33.85 6.53
N THR A 211 -19.35 -34.01 5.33
CA THR A 211 -17.97 -34.43 5.09
C THR A 211 -17.14 -33.20 4.79
N ILE A 212 -16.13 -32.92 5.60
CA ILE A 212 -15.23 -31.78 5.42
C ILE A 212 -13.81 -32.30 5.26
N VAL A 213 -13.15 -31.94 4.15
CA VAL A 213 -11.78 -32.36 3.84
C VAL A 213 -10.83 -31.19 4.06
N LYS A 214 -9.73 -31.43 4.79
CA LYS A 214 -8.68 -30.44 5.01
C LYS A 214 -7.84 -30.28 3.76
N GLU A 215 -7.95 -29.13 3.10
CA GLU A 215 -7.19 -28.76 1.91
C GLU A 215 -6.16 -27.67 2.25
N LYS A 216 -5.52 -27.10 1.22
CA LYS A 216 -4.64 -25.94 1.38
C LYS A 216 -5.45 -24.65 1.61
N LEU A 217 -5.00 -23.80 2.53
CA LEU A 217 -5.70 -22.58 3.00
C LEU A 217 -6.09 -21.57 1.90
N ASP A 218 -5.43 -21.61 0.75
CA ASP A 218 -5.67 -20.73 -0.40
C ASP A 218 -6.83 -21.18 -1.30
N GLN A 219 -7.42 -22.35 -1.06
CA GLN A 219 -8.53 -22.86 -1.87
C GLN A 219 -9.90 -22.49 -1.29
N ILE A 220 -10.79 -22.04 -2.18
CA ILE A 220 -12.20 -21.77 -1.89
C ILE A 220 -13.04 -22.65 -2.82
N ASN A 221 -13.75 -23.60 -2.23
CA ASN A 221 -14.62 -24.52 -2.95
C ASN A 221 -16.08 -24.29 -2.55
N PRO A 222 -17.05 -24.36 -3.48
CA PRO A 222 -18.46 -24.34 -3.11
C PRO A 222 -18.80 -25.54 -2.21
N VAL A 223 -19.77 -25.36 -1.33
CA VAL A 223 -20.41 -26.46 -0.60
C VAL A 223 -21.19 -27.30 -1.60
N ILE A 224 -20.91 -28.60 -1.64
CA ILE A 224 -21.47 -29.54 -2.60
C ILE A 224 -22.60 -30.36 -1.94
N SER A 225 -23.78 -30.39 -2.56
CA SER A 225 -24.83 -31.33 -2.21
C SER A 225 -24.58 -32.67 -2.92
N ALA A 226 -24.64 -33.77 -2.16
CA ALA A 226 -24.52 -35.13 -2.66
C ALA A 226 -25.83 -35.92 -2.43
N PHE A 227 -26.96 -35.25 -2.58
CA PHE A 227 -28.31 -35.80 -2.53
C PHE A 227 -29.18 -35.14 -3.61
N ASP A 228 -30.17 -35.87 -4.11
CA ASP A 228 -31.13 -35.35 -5.10
C ASP A 228 -32.41 -34.92 -4.37
N ASP A 229 -32.79 -33.64 -4.53
CA ASP A 229 -33.98 -33.04 -3.91
C ASP A 229 -35.27 -33.81 -4.27
N SER A 230 -35.29 -34.48 -5.43
CA SER A 230 -36.45 -35.25 -5.89
C SER A 230 -36.60 -36.63 -5.23
N SER A 231 -35.59 -37.09 -4.49
CA SER A 231 -35.51 -38.46 -3.94
C SER A 231 -35.81 -38.58 -2.43
N LEU A 232 -36.02 -37.46 -1.75
CA LEU A 232 -36.21 -37.40 -0.28
C LEU A 232 -37.66 -37.01 0.05
N ASP A 233 -38.48 -37.97 0.46
CA ASP A 233 -39.95 -37.82 0.53
C ASP A 233 -40.49 -37.27 1.88
N TYR A 234 -39.65 -36.75 2.80
CA TYR A 234 -40.12 -36.22 4.11
C TYR A 234 -39.28 -35.05 4.68
N SER A 235 -39.96 -34.12 5.37
CA SER A 235 -39.46 -32.84 5.95
C SER A 235 -38.93 -31.82 4.93
N THR A 236 -39.83 -31.35 4.05
CA THR A 236 -39.54 -30.29 3.07
C THR A 236 -38.96 -29.02 3.70
N GLU A 237 -39.34 -28.69 4.94
CA GLU A 237 -38.84 -27.51 5.65
C GLU A 237 -37.37 -27.63 6.06
N GLN A 238 -36.94 -28.78 6.60
CA GLN A 238 -35.54 -29.01 7.01
C GLN A 238 -34.61 -28.99 5.80
N ILE A 239 -34.97 -29.71 4.73
CA ILE A 239 -34.17 -29.79 3.50
C ILE A 239 -34.14 -28.42 2.80
N SER A 240 -35.28 -27.74 2.68
CA SER A 240 -35.35 -26.40 2.08
C SER A 240 -34.50 -25.38 2.84
N ALA A 241 -34.54 -25.40 4.18
CA ALA A 241 -33.70 -24.54 5.01
C ALA A 241 -32.20 -24.81 4.77
N LEU A 242 -31.79 -26.08 4.71
CA LEU A 242 -30.42 -26.48 4.44
C LEU A 242 -29.95 -26.04 3.04
N VAL A 243 -30.74 -26.29 2.00
CA VAL A 243 -30.43 -25.89 0.62
C VAL A 243 -30.28 -24.37 0.52
N SER A 244 -31.19 -23.61 1.13
CA SER A 244 -31.11 -22.14 1.18
C SER A 244 -29.84 -21.64 1.87
N LEU A 245 -29.43 -22.28 2.97
CA LEU A 245 -28.16 -21.95 3.65
C LEU A 245 -26.94 -22.25 2.77
N MET A 246 -26.95 -23.38 2.06
CA MET A 246 -25.88 -23.75 1.12
C MET A 246 -25.75 -22.75 -0.01
N GLU A 247 -26.88 -22.34 -0.63
CA GLU A 247 -26.89 -21.34 -1.69
C GLU A 247 -26.35 -19.99 -1.20
N ASN A 248 -26.75 -19.56 0.01
CA ASN A 248 -26.28 -18.31 0.59
C ASN A 248 -24.77 -18.35 0.88
N GLU A 249 -24.26 -19.45 1.45
CA GLU A 249 -22.82 -19.62 1.67
C GLU A 249 -22.05 -19.69 0.34
N ASN A 250 -22.57 -20.36 -0.68
CA ASN A 250 -21.92 -20.43 -1.99
C ASN A 250 -21.82 -19.06 -2.67
N LYS A 251 -22.84 -18.21 -2.54
CA LYS A 251 -22.77 -16.80 -2.97
C LYS A 251 -21.69 -16.01 -2.23
N ILE A 252 -21.45 -16.31 -0.94
CA ILE A 252 -20.36 -15.68 -0.18
C ILE A 252 -19.01 -16.16 -0.69
N ARG A 253 -18.84 -17.48 -0.89
CA ARG A 253 -17.60 -18.09 -1.39
C ARG A 253 -17.22 -17.61 -2.80
N GLU A 254 -18.21 -17.39 -3.67
CA GLU A 254 -18.01 -16.86 -5.02
C GLU A 254 -17.44 -15.43 -5.01
N LYS A 255 -17.88 -14.58 -4.09
CA LYS A 255 -17.34 -13.20 -3.93
C LYS A 255 -15.84 -13.21 -3.64
N TYR A 256 -15.37 -14.17 -2.86
CA TYR A 256 -13.95 -14.32 -2.51
C TYR A 256 -13.08 -14.88 -3.64
N SER A 257 -13.69 -15.48 -4.67
CA SER A 257 -12.98 -16.09 -5.80
C SER A 257 -12.81 -15.13 -7.00
N SER A 258 -13.56 -14.02 -7.03
CA SER A 258 -13.78 -13.20 -8.24
C SER A 258 -13.31 -11.74 -8.14
N ALA A 259 -12.76 -11.29 -7.00
CA ALA A 259 -12.37 -9.90 -6.80
C ALA A 259 -10.94 -9.75 -6.28
N ASP A 260 -10.14 -8.94 -6.97
CA ASP A 260 -8.74 -8.66 -6.64
C ASP A 260 -8.57 -7.64 -5.50
N ASP A 261 -9.58 -6.80 -5.24
CA ASP A 261 -9.58 -5.76 -4.19
C ASP A 261 -10.71 -5.95 -3.16
N ILE A 262 -10.80 -7.14 -2.59
CA ILE A 262 -11.75 -7.40 -1.49
C ILE A 262 -11.24 -6.75 -0.22
N LEU A 263 -12.13 -6.04 0.47
CA LEU A 263 -11.94 -5.63 1.85
C LEU A 263 -12.34 -6.77 2.77
N TYR A 264 -11.36 -7.40 3.42
CA TYR A 264 -11.59 -8.50 4.34
C TYR A 264 -11.89 -7.98 5.74
N ASN A 265 -12.77 -8.68 6.46
CA ASN A 265 -12.82 -8.57 7.91
C ASN A 265 -11.68 -9.43 8.53
N LEU A 266 -11.34 -9.13 9.79
CA LEU A 266 -10.26 -9.82 10.49
C LEU A 266 -10.55 -11.32 10.68
N GLU A 267 -11.81 -11.71 10.93
CA GLU A 267 -12.16 -13.12 11.15
C GLU A 267 -11.91 -13.97 9.91
N ASP A 268 -12.28 -13.50 8.71
CA ASP A 268 -12.08 -14.21 7.45
C ASP A 268 -10.59 -14.38 7.14
N LEU A 269 -9.75 -13.37 7.40
CA LEU A 269 -8.30 -13.50 7.23
C LEU A 269 -7.70 -14.51 8.21
N LEU A 270 -8.13 -14.50 9.48
CA LEU A 270 -7.72 -15.49 10.48
C LEU A 270 -8.20 -16.91 10.14
N LEU A 271 -9.32 -17.03 9.43
CA LEU A 271 -9.82 -18.30 8.93
C LEU A 271 -9.06 -18.81 7.70
N GLY A 272 -8.29 -17.94 7.02
CA GLY A 272 -7.41 -18.32 5.92
C GLY A 272 -7.70 -17.67 4.58
N ALA A 273 -8.54 -16.64 4.49
CA ALA A 273 -8.98 -16.06 3.20
C ALA A 273 -7.83 -15.61 2.28
N LYS A 274 -6.66 -15.25 2.84
CA LYS A 274 -5.42 -14.97 2.12
C LYS A 274 -4.25 -15.80 2.69
N GLY A 275 -4.51 -17.07 3.01
CA GLY A 275 -3.56 -17.98 3.64
C GLY A 275 -3.38 -17.74 5.13
N ASN A 276 -2.44 -18.47 5.76
CA ASN A 276 -2.16 -18.33 7.19
C ASN A 276 -1.49 -16.98 7.48
N LEU A 277 -2.15 -16.09 8.22
CA LEU A 277 -1.53 -14.82 8.64
C LEU A 277 -0.34 -15.03 9.59
N LYS A 278 -0.24 -16.16 10.29
CA LYS A 278 0.93 -16.45 11.13
C LYS A 278 2.18 -16.82 10.33
N GLU A 279 2.03 -17.06 9.03
CA GLU A 279 3.13 -17.32 8.11
C GLU A 279 3.33 -16.14 7.16
N LEU A 280 4.56 -15.95 6.71
CA LEU A 280 4.89 -15.01 5.64
C LEU A 280 4.63 -15.69 4.30
N GLN A 281 3.87 -15.03 3.43
CA GLN A 281 3.63 -15.49 2.06
C GLN A 281 4.15 -14.46 1.06
N PRO A 282 5.29 -14.73 0.40
CA PRO A 282 5.86 -13.82 -0.58
C PRO A 282 4.86 -13.18 -1.55
N GLY A 283 4.78 -11.85 -1.56
CA GLY A 283 3.88 -11.12 -2.45
C GLY A 283 2.42 -11.08 -2.03
N ARG A 284 2.07 -11.54 -0.82
CA ARG A 284 0.71 -11.37 -0.28
C ARG A 284 0.40 -9.88 -0.14
N ARG A 285 -0.76 -9.50 -0.67
CA ARG A 285 -1.41 -8.20 -0.46
C ARG A 285 -2.87 -8.42 -0.08
N CYS A 286 -3.32 -7.81 1.02
CA CYS A 286 -4.74 -7.84 1.38
C CYS A 286 -5.17 -6.59 2.16
N ASN A 287 -6.38 -6.11 1.85
CA ASN A 287 -7.01 -4.97 2.50
C ASN A 287 -7.86 -5.45 3.69
N LEU A 288 -7.77 -4.80 4.84
CA LEU A 288 -8.69 -5.04 5.96
C LEU A 288 -8.97 -3.78 6.78
N ILE A 289 -10.05 -3.83 7.55
CA ILE A 289 -10.31 -2.87 8.63
C ILE A 289 -9.92 -3.49 9.97
N LEU A 290 -9.11 -2.77 10.75
CA LEU A 290 -8.79 -3.10 12.14
C LEU A 290 -9.60 -2.21 13.08
N GLY A 291 -10.09 -2.77 14.19
CA GLY A 291 -10.77 -2.02 15.26
C GLY A 291 -12.30 -2.01 15.25
N GLU A 292 -12.96 -2.73 14.34
CA GLU A 292 -14.44 -2.76 14.26
C GLU A 292 -15.14 -3.45 15.44
N GLN A 293 -14.43 -4.30 16.20
CA GLN A 293 -15.04 -5.19 17.22
C GLN A 293 -15.25 -4.54 18.60
N GLY A 294 -15.15 -3.20 18.71
CA GLY A 294 -15.45 -2.45 19.94
C GLY A 294 -14.32 -2.41 20.98
N ASP A 295 -13.23 -3.14 20.76
CA ASP A 295 -12.03 -3.15 21.61
C ASP A 295 -11.01 -2.04 21.27
N SER A 296 -11.36 -1.16 20.33
CA SER A 296 -10.51 -0.09 19.78
C SER A 296 -11.22 1.25 19.86
N LEU A 297 -10.46 2.33 20.09
CA LEU A 297 -11.00 3.69 20.05
C LEU A 297 -11.30 4.13 18.62
N TYR A 298 -10.54 3.62 17.65
CA TYR A 298 -10.67 3.98 16.24
C TYR A 298 -10.80 2.76 15.33
N SER A 299 -11.28 3.02 14.11
CA SER A 299 -11.28 2.07 13.01
C SER A 299 -10.21 2.47 12.00
N TYR A 300 -9.40 1.50 11.58
CA TYR A 300 -8.23 1.73 10.75
C TYR A 300 -8.34 0.97 9.44
N LYS A 301 -8.31 1.69 8.32
CA LYS A 301 -8.10 1.08 7.00
C LYS A 301 -6.65 0.65 6.88
N THR A 302 -6.41 -0.62 6.56
CA THR A 302 -5.06 -1.17 6.50
C THR A 302 -4.83 -2.05 5.28
N VAL A 303 -3.56 -2.13 4.88
CA VAL A 303 -3.07 -3.04 3.84
C VAL A 303 -1.93 -3.86 4.43
N ILE A 304 -2.06 -5.19 4.41
CA ILE A 304 -1.00 -6.11 4.80
C ILE A 304 -0.22 -6.51 3.56
N LEU A 305 1.09 -6.34 3.61
CA LEU A 305 2.02 -6.63 2.52
C LEU A 305 3.14 -7.55 3.03
N ASP A 306 3.29 -8.73 2.44
CA ASP A 306 4.43 -9.61 2.70
C ASP A 306 5.47 -9.42 1.60
N ALA A 307 6.67 -9.01 1.98
CA ALA A 307 7.75 -8.72 1.05
C ALA A 307 8.12 -9.96 0.21
N LYS A 308 8.40 -9.73 -1.08
CA LYS A 308 9.01 -10.75 -1.94
C LYS A 308 10.44 -11.05 -1.47
N PRO A 309 11.01 -12.22 -1.77
CA PRO A 309 12.37 -12.56 -1.37
C PRO A 309 13.35 -11.53 -1.91
N GLN A 310 14.19 -10.99 -1.03
CA GLN A 310 15.25 -10.05 -1.39
C GLN A 310 16.63 -10.67 -1.10
N PRO A 311 17.69 -10.24 -1.80
CA PRO A 311 19.04 -10.74 -1.56
C PRO A 311 19.57 -10.39 -0.16
N ASP A 312 19.16 -9.23 0.38
CA ASP A 312 19.53 -8.79 1.71
C ASP A 312 18.55 -9.30 2.79
N PRO A 313 19.02 -9.60 4.00
CA PRO A 313 18.16 -10.01 5.10
C PRO A 313 17.26 -8.85 5.55
N PHE A 314 16.00 -9.16 5.88
CA PHE A 314 15.08 -8.19 6.47
C PHE A 314 15.58 -7.73 7.84
N LEU A 315 15.48 -6.42 8.10
CA LEU A 315 15.82 -5.82 9.38
C LEU A 315 14.74 -6.09 10.44
N TYR A 316 13.48 -6.13 10.02
CA TYR A 316 12.34 -6.38 10.89
C TYR A 316 11.44 -7.48 10.34
N HIS A 317 10.96 -8.36 11.21
CA HIS A 317 10.04 -9.44 10.83
C HIS A 317 8.61 -8.93 10.54
N CYS A 318 8.23 -7.82 11.17
CA CYS A 318 6.97 -7.12 10.97
C CYS A 318 7.18 -5.64 11.31
N GLY A 319 6.55 -4.73 10.57
CA GLY A 319 6.55 -3.29 10.87
C GLY A 319 5.22 -2.65 10.52
N VAL A 320 4.93 -1.51 11.15
CA VAL A 320 3.74 -0.70 10.87
C VAL A 320 4.18 0.57 10.16
N PHE A 321 3.52 0.92 9.06
CA PHE A 321 3.74 2.15 8.33
C PHE A 321 2.48 3.01 8.38
N ILE A 322 2.51 4.13 9.10
CA ILE A 322 1.33 4.98 9.23
C ILE A 322 1.35 6.06 8.14
N VAL A 323 0.26 6.11 7.38
CA VAL A 323 -0.01 7.09 6.32
C VAL A 323 -1.01 8.12 6.86
N LEU A 324 -0.56 9.37 6.96
CA LEU A 324 -1.42 10.48 7.36
C LEU A 324 -2.51 10.74 6.30
N LYS A 325 -3.69 11.18 6.73
CA LYS A 325 -4.83 11.49 5.84
C LYS A 325 -4.44 12.37 4.65
N VAL A 326 -3.65 13.41 4.90
CA VAL A 326 -3.22 14.38 3.88
C VAL A 326 -2.32 13.75 2.81
N ARG A 327 -1.70 12.61 3.10
CA ARG A 327 -0.81 11.89 2.17
C ARG A 327 -1.45 10.65 1.56
N ALA A 328 -2.59 10.19 2.08
CA ALA A 328 -3.23 8.93 1.68
C ALA A 328 -3.56 8.82 0.18
N HIS A 329 -3.66 9.95 -0.52
CA HIS A 329 -3.93 10.04 -1.95
C HIS A 329 -2.66 10.11 -2.82
N GLU A 330 -1.48 10.26 -2.22
CA GLU A 330 -0.21 10.19 -2.95
C GLU A 330 -0.08 8.82 -3.60
N TRP A 331 0.34 8.78 -4.86
CA TRP A 331 0.55 7.53 -5.62
C TRP A 331 1.36 6.48 -4.83
N LEU A 332 2.36 6.91 -4.05
CA LEU A 332 3.20 6.02 -3.22
C LEU A 332 2.39 5.16 -2.24
N PHE A 333 1.26 5.66 -1.74
CA PHE A 333 0.44 4.95 -0.75
C PHE A 333 -0.89 4.46 -1.34
N ALA A 334 -1.44 5.18 -2.34
CA ALA A 334 -2.71 4.85 -2.95
C ALA A 334 -2.64 3.74 -4.01
N SER A 335 -1.54 3.67 -4.77
CA SER A 335 -1.34 2.65 -5.81
C SER A 335 -0.71 1.38 -5.24
N GLU A 336 -0.98 0.24 -5.88
CA GLU A 336 -0.32 -1.01 -5.51
C GLU A 336 1.19 -0.95 -5.78
N GLU A 337 1.60 -0.40 -6.92
CA GLU A 337 3.00 -0.25 -7.29
C GLU A 337 3.76 0.61 -6.27
N GLY A 338 3.16 1.72 -5.85
CA GLY A 338 3.69 2.59 -4.80
C GLY A 338 3.85 1.87 -3.47
N GLN A 339 2.83 1.11 -3.05
CA GLN A 339 2.85 0.34 -1.80
C GLN A 339 4.03 -0.66 -1.78
N TRP A 340 4.30 -1.32 -2.90
CA TRP A 340 5.44 -2.24 -3.03
C TRP A 340 6.80 -1.54 -2.95
N LEU A 341 6.92 -0.29 -3.42
CA LEU A 341 8.13 0.51 -3.22
C LEU A 341 8.38 0.83 -1.75
N VAL A 342 7.32 1.15 -0.98
CA VAL A 342 7.42 1.35 0.47
C VAL A 342 7.88 0.09 1.19
N VAL A 343 7.38 -1.09 0.79
CA VAL A 343 7.83 -2.37 1.33
C VAL A 343 9.33 -2.55 1.09
N GLY A 344 9.80 -2.28 -0.14
CA GLY A 344 11.21 -2.38 -0.51
C GLY A 344 12.14 -1.49 0.33
N SER A 345 11.74 -0.24 0.59
CA SER A 345 12.54 0.69 1.40
C SER A 345 12.47 0.42 2.91
N SER A 346 11.38 -0.18 3.40
CA SER A 346 11.17 -0.44 4.83
C SER A 346 12.08 -1.52 5.43
N LYS A 347 12.71 -2.37 4.59
CA LYS A 347 13.47 -3.57 5.01
C LYS A 347 12.70 -4.47 5.98
N THR A 348 11.36 -4.54 5.84
CA THR A 348 10.49 -5.38 6.66
C THR A 348 9.98 -6.59 5.90
N ALA A 349 9.84 -7.74 6.58
CA ALA A 349 9.30 -8.96 5.97
C ALA A 349 7.77 -8.89 5.80
N ARG A 350 7.06 -8.34 6.79
CA ARG A 350 5.66 -7.89 6.68
C ARG A 350 5.56 -6.41 6.99
N LEU A 351 4.93 -5.66 6.10
CA LEU A 351 4.54 -4.26 6.33
C LEU A 351 3.02 -4.17 6.50
N ILE A 352 2.59 -3.57 7.60
CA ILE A 352 1.18 -3.23 7.84
C ILE A 352 1.05 -1.73 7.59
N MET A 353 0.52 -1.37 6.43
CA MET A 353 0.28 0.03 6.08
C MET A 353 -1.07 0.47 6.64
N VAL A 354 -1.09 1.52 7.46
CA VAL A 354 -2.27 2.01 8.18
C VAL A 354 -2.62 3.40 7.69
N PHE A 355 -3.85 3.60 7.23
CA PHE A 355 -4.32 4.87 6.70
C PHE A 355 -5.18 5.59 7.74
N LEU A 356 -4.75 6.78 8.15
CA LEU A 356 -5.52 7.65 9.04
C LEU A 356 -6.54 8.46 8.23
N ASP A 357 -7.67 8.76 8.87
CA ASP A 357 -8.75 9.59 8.33
C ASP A 357 -9.16 10.70 9.31
N SER A 358 -10.32 11.33 9.07
CA SER A 358 -10.81 12.42 9.91
C SER A 358 -11.10 12.04 11.36
N SER A 359 -11.41 10.78 11.69
CA SER A 359 -11.67 10.38 13.08
C SER A 359 -10.42 10.51 13.95
N HIS A 360 -9.24 10.52 13.33
CA HIS A 360 -7.95 10.56 14.00
C HIS A 360 -7.42 11.98 14.23
N SER A 361 -8.11 13.02 13.73
CA SER A 361 -7.61 14.41 13.67
C SER A 361 -7.30 15.04 15.03
N HIS A 362 -7.82 14.48 16.12
CA HIS A 362 -7.63 14.99 17.49
C HIS A 362 -6.78 14.09 18.38
N ALA A 363 -6.32 12.95 17.87
CA ALA A 363 -5.49 12.00 18.61
C ALA A 363 -4.01 12.36 18.45
N SER A 364 -3.22 12.21 19.52
CA SER A 364 -1.77 12.27 19.39
C SER A 364 -1.24 11.00 18.71
N MET A 365 -0.05 11.07 18.11
CA MET A 365 0.57 9.88 17.51
C MET A 365 0.84 8.77 18.54
N ASP A 366 1.14 9.14 19.79
CA ASP A 366 1.31 8.17 20.88
C ASP A 366 0.00 7.45 21.22
N ASP A 367 -1.13 8.17 21.20
CA ASP A 367 -2.46 7.57 21.41
C ASP A 367 -2.80 6.60 20.28
N ILE A 368 -2.55 7.00 19.03
CA ILE A 368 -2.77 6.16 17.84
C ILE A 368 -1.92 4.88 17.90
N GLN A 369 -0.63 4.99 18.22
CA GLN A 369 0.24 3.81 18.33
C GLN A 369 -0.19 2.88 19.47
N LYS A 370 -0.65 3.45 20.60
CA LYS A 370 -1.13 2.68 21.75
C LYS A 370 -2.41 1.89 21.43
N ASP A 371 -3.34 2.49 20.69
CA ASP A 371 -4.58 1.85 20.24
C ASP A 371 -4.31 0.78 19.15
N LEU A 372 -3.41 1.06 18.20
CA LEU A 372 -3.04 0.13 17.13
C LEU A 372 -2.24 -1.09 17.59
N SER A 373 -1.38 -0.94 18.59
CA SER A 373 -0.44 -1.98 19.05
C SER A 373 -1.10 -3.35 19.32
N PRO A 374 -2.21 -3.47 20.10
CA PRO A 374 -2.90 -4.74 20.27
C PRO A 374 -3.50 -5.29 18.97
N LEU A 375 -4.00 -4.42 18.09
CA LEU A 375 -4.64 -4.82 16.83
C LEU A 375 -3.62 -5.41 15.85
N VAL A 376 -2.48 -4.75 15.65
CA VAL A 376 -1.45 -5.21 14.70
C VAL A 376 -0.78 -6.52 15.14
N LYS A 377 -0.73 -6.80 16.45
CA LYS A 377 -0.25 -8.08 16.98
C LYS A 377 -1.11 -9.26 16.53
N THR A 378 -2.40 -9.06 16.31
CA THR A 378 -3.30 -10.14 15.86
C THR A 378 -2.94 -10.62 14.45
N VAL A 379 -2.43 -9.71 13.61
CA VAL A 379 -2.06 -9.97 12.21
C VAL A 379 -0.55 -10.07 11.98
N ALA A 380 0.26 -10.00 13.03
CA ALA A 380 1.70 -10.21 12.95
C ALA A 380 2.05 -11.70 12.69
N PRO A 381 3.11 -11.99 11.91
CA PRO A 381 3.57 -13.34 11.66
C PRO A 381 4.21 -13.94 12.93
N GLY A 382 4.12 -15.27 13.08
CA GLY A 382 4.62 -16.02 14.21
C GLY A 382 3.74 -15.98 15.47
N GLU A 383 4.14 -16.79 16.46
CA GLU A 383 3.65 -16.68 17.83
C GLU A 383 4.09 -15.31 18.40
N PRO A 384 3.23 -14.61 19.14
CA PRO A 384 3.63 -13.35 19.78
C PRO A 384 4.74 -13.64 20.79
N ALA A 385 6.00 -13.44 20.40
CA ALA A 385 7.08 -13.36 21.38
C ALA A 385 6.79 -12.14 22.24
N ASP A 386 6.56 -12.34 23.55
CA ASP A 386 6.11 -11.31 24.49
C ASP A 386 7.02 -10.06 24.55
N GLU A 387 8.21 -10.10 23.93
CA GLU A 387 9.23 -9.05 23.99
C GLU A 387 9.56 -8.35 22.65
N ALA A 388 9.14 -8.86 21.49
CA ALA A 388 9.48 -8.25 20.20
C ALA A 388 8.57 -7.06 19.89
N LYS A 389 9.04 -5.82 20.11
CA LYS A 389 8.29 -4.60 19.79
C LYS A 389 8.23 -4.41 18.27
N ILE A 390 7.01 -4.36 17.71
CA ILE A 390 6.79 -4.03 16.30
C ILE A 390 7.09 -2.53 16.12
N PRO A 391 8.03 -2.14 15.24
CA PRO A 391 8.35 -0.75 15.00
C PRO A 391 7.22 -0.05 14.24
N PHE A 392 6.97 1.21 14.62
CA PHE A 392 6.10 2.12 13.89
C PHE A 392 6.98 3.09 13.10
N MET A 393 6.71 3.18 11.81
CA MET A 393 7.38 4.08 10.87
C MET A 393 6.37 5.10 10.37
N MET A 394 6.86 6.31 10.17
CA MET A 394 6.14 7.38 9.48
C MET A 394 6.91 7.69 8.20
N ALA A 395 6.21 8.22 7.21
CA ALA A 395 6.87 8.85 6.08
C ALA A 395 7.47 10.20 6.52
N ASP A 396 8.71 10.18 7.04
CA ASP A 396 9.49 11.36 7.42
C ASP A 396 10.33 11.87 6.23
N ASP A 397 10.73 13.15 6.24
CA ASP A 397 11.46 13.82 5.15
C ASP A 397 12.93 14.11 5.49
N GLY A 398 13.46 13.51 6.57
CA GLY A 398 14.86 13.59 6.96
C GLY A 398 15.28 14.94 7.57
N VAL A 399 14.32 15.79 7.94
CA VAL A 399 14.59 17.12 8.49
C VAL A 399 14.73 17.09 10.01
N LYS A 400 15.94 17.39 10.49
CA LYS A 400 16.30 17.48 11.91
C LYS A 400 15.64 18.67 12.64
N GLN A 401 15.58 19.81 11.97
CA GLN A 401 15.03 21.05 12.53
C GLN A 401 14.27 21.83 11.46
N ARG A 402 13.08 22.35 11.82
CA ARG A 402 12.24 23.20 10.96
C ARG A 402 11.91 24.52 11.64
N ASN A 403 11.94 25.59 10.86
CA ASN A 403 11.46 26.91 11.25
C ASN A 403 10.62 27.50 10.12
N ILE A 404 9.30 27.57 10.32
CA ILE A 404 8.39 28.16 9.33
C ILE A 404 8.63 29.67 9.27
N VAL A 405 9.07 30.15 8.11
CA VAL A 405 9.31 31.58 7.83
C VAL A 405 8.00 32.25 7.40
N LYS A 406 7.22 31.58 6.56
CA LYS A 406 5.95 32.09 6.05
C LYS A 406 4.98 30.97 5.72
N GLN A 407 3.71 31.20 6.00
CA GLN A 407 2.58 30.45 5.45
C GLN A 407 1.65 31.41 4.71
N VAL A 408 1.22 31.00 3.52
CA VAL A 408 0.26 31.72 2.69
C VAL A 408 -0.62 30.74 1.95
N THR A 409 -1.82 31.14 1.56
CA THR A 409 -2.70 30.33 0.72
C THR A 409 -2.98 31.07 -0.58
N SER A 410 -2.69 30.42 -1.69
CA SER A 410 -3.05 30.89 -3.03
C SER A 410 -4.36 30.24 -3.49
N SER A 411 -5.14 30.96 -4.30
CA SER A 411 -6.31 30.40 -4.98
C SER A 411 -5.95 29.42 -6.10
N VAL A 412 -4.72 29.45 -6.62
CA VAL A 412 -4.25 28.59 -7.71
C VAL A 412 -3.52 27.36 -7.16
N THR A 413 -2.55 27.59 -6.27
CA THR A 413 -1.67 26.53 -5.75
C THR A 413 -2.19 25.90 -4.45
N GLY A 414 -3.05 26.60 -3.70
CA GLY A 414 -3.47 26.20 -2.37
C GLY A 414 -2.49 26.69 -1.29
N PRO A 415 -2.41 26.02 -0.13
CA PRO A 415 -1.49 26.41 0.94
C PRO A 415 -0.02 26.18 0.53
N ILE A 416 0.82 27.19 0.81
CA ILE A 416 2.24 27.24 0.51
C ILE A 416 3.00 27.58 1.80
N ILE A 417 4.08 26.85 2.04
CA ILE A 417 4.97 27.01 3.19
C ILE A 417 6.34 27.44 2.69
N VAL A 418 6.90 28.46 3.32
CA VAL A 418 8.33 28.80 3.24
C VAL A 418 8.93 28.53 4.61
N GLU A 419 9.97 27.71 4.66
CA GLU A 419 10.60 27.28 5.90
C GLU A 419 12.12 27.19 5.79
N ASP A 420 12.80 27.43 6.89
CA ASP A 420 14.24 27.21 7.04
C ASP A 420 14.44 25.85 7.72
N VAL A 421 15.26 24.99 7.12
CA VAL A 421 15.43 23.59 7.51
C VAL A 421 16.90 23.21 7.66
N VAL A 422 17.15 22.25 8.56
CA VAL A 422 18.45 21.59 8.76
C VAL A 422 18.22 20.10 8.67
N TYR A 423 18.95 19.41 7.78
CA TYR A 423 18.85 17.97 7.59
C TYR A 423 19.63 17.18 8.66
N GLU A 424 19.31 15.90 8.82
CA GLU A 424 20.14 14.96 9.59
C GLU A 424 21.38 14.56 8.77
N ASN A 425 22.59 14.80 9.29
CA ASN A 425 23.83 14.33 8.67
C ASN A 425 23.99 12.82 8.93
N PHE A 426 23.91 12.00 7.89
CA PHE A 426 24.15 10.55 7.96
C PHE A 426 25.59 10.14 7.65
N ASP A 427 26.50 11.10 7.43
CA ASP A 427 27.92 10.78 7.25
C ASP A 427 28.51 10.28 8.57
N GLY A 428 28.87 8.99 8.58
CA GLY A 428 29.40 8.25 9.71
C GLY A 428 30.82 8.63 10.12
N ASP A 429 31.16 9.92 10.19
CA ASP A 429 32.37 10.38 10.84
C ASP A 429 32.05 11.07 12.17
N SER A 430 32.56 10.47 13.24
CA SER A 430 32.22 10.74 14.64
C SER A 430 32.96 11.98 15.17
N SER A 431 32.87 13.10 14.45
CA SER A 431 33.30 14.41 14.95
C SER A 431 32.11 15.35 14.94
N ILE A 432 31.50 15.54 16.11
CA ILE A 432 30.43 16.52 16.35
C ILE A 432 30.92 17.88 15.84
N PRO A 433 30.37 18.42 14.73
CA PRO A 433 30.57 19.82 14.42
C PRO A 433 29.74 20.59 15.45
N THR A 434 30.36 21.53 16.14
CA THR A 434 29.65 22.53 16.93
C THR A 434 28.53 23.14 16.09
N LEU A 435 27.36 23.40 16.71
CA LEU A 435 26.13 23.95 16.09
C LEU A 435 26.31 25.23 15.24
N SER A 436 27.52 25.79 15.18
CA SER A 436 27.87 26.99 14.41
C SER A 436 27.87 26.78 12.89
N ASP A 437 28.10 25.53 12.43
CA ASP A 437 28.42 25.23 11.01
C ASP A 437 27.34 24.40 10.28
N ALA A 438 26.17 24.18 10.90
CA ALA A 438 25.07 23.49 10.22
C ALA A 438 24.60 24.31 9.00
N THR A 439 24.58 23.68 7.82
CA THR A 439 24.07 24.32 6.60
C THR A 439 22.55 24.42 6.71
N ILE A 440 22.03 25.64 6.54
CA ILE A 440 20.60 25.92 6.60
C ILE A 440 20.12 26.10 5.17
N PHE A 441 19.01 25.43 4.87
CA PHE A 441 18.32 25.56 3.59
C PHE A 441 17.02 26.30 3.79
N ARG A 442 16.64 27.14 2.82
CA ARG A 442 15.28 27.69 2.74
C ARG A 442 14.51 26.91 1.68
N ARG A 443 13.37 26.35 2.07
CA ARG A 443 12.46 25.61 1.20
C ARG A 443 11.20 26.39 0.90
N LEU A 444 10.67 26.12 -0.29
CA LEU A 444 9.29 26.38 -0.66
C LEU A 444 8.62 25.03 -0.89
N THR A 445 7.48 24.79 -0.23
CA THR A 445 6.71 23.54 -0.32
C THR A 445 5.24 23.86 -0.46
N PHE A 446 4.54 23.08 -1.30
CA PHE A 446 3.09 23.15 -1.38
C PHE A 446 2.49 22.08 -0.46
N GLU A 447 1.52 22.44 0.36
CA GLU A 447 0.93 21.51 1.33
C GLU A 447 0.19 20.35 0.64
N ARG A 448 -0.26 20.57 -0.61
CA ARG A 448 -0.83 19.50 -1.44
C ARG A 448 0.19 18.41 -1.80
N SER A 449 1.49 18.70 -1.78
CA SER A 449 2.60 17.83 -2.20
C SER A 449 3.74 17.81 -1.17
N LEU A 450 3.44 17.57 0.11
CA LEU A 450 4.43 17.58 1.20
C LEU A 450 5.63 16.64 0.98
N GLY A 451 5.47 15.57 0.19
CA GLY A 451 6.56 14.66 -0.17
C GLY A 451 7.49 15.16 -1.28
N LEU A 452 7.23 16.34 -1.87
CA LEU A 452 8.02 16.95 -2.94
C LEU A 452 8.42 18.39 -2.57
N VAL A 453 9.71 18.59 -2.33
CA VAL A 453 10.28 19.93 -2.14
C VAL A 453 10.26 20.66 -3.49
N GLN A 454 9.51 21.76 -3.58
CA GLN A 454 9.33 22.50 -4.83
C GLN A 454 10.58 23.30 -5.19
N SER A 455 11.23 23.87 -4.19
CA SER A 455 12.49 24.58 -4.36
C SER A 455 13.25 24.61 -3.04
N GLU A 456 14.57 24.53 -3.12
CA GLU A 456 15.46 24.59 -1.97
C GLU A 456 16.67 25.48 -2.28
N ALA A 457 17.02 26.35 -1.34
CA ALA A 457 18.08 27.34 -1.51
C ALA A 457 19.08 27.32 -0.33
N PHE A 458 20.37 27.45 -0.61
CA PHE A 458 21.38 27.65 0.42
C PHE A 458 21.26 29.03 1.06
N LEU A 459 21.35 29.10 2.40
CA LEU A 459 21.43 30.35 3.13
C LEU A 459 22.87 30.66 3.57
N ARG A 460 23.35 31.87 3.24
CA ARG A 460 24.66 32.38 3.69
C ARG A 460 24.49 33.32 4.87
N LYS A 461 25.34 33.16 5.90
CA LYS A 461 25.50 34.15 6.98
C LYS A 461 26.28 35.35 6.48
N GLU A 462 25.73 36.55 6.64
CA GLU A 462 26.49 37.79 6.43
C GLU A 462 27.57 37.92 7.52
N SER A 463 28.84 37.91 7.11
CA SER A 463 29.94 38.33 7.98
C SER A 463 29.96 39.85 8.00
N SER A 464 29.61 40.46 9.13
CA SER A 464 29.78 41.90 9.32
C SER A 464 31.25 42.29 9.16
N GLN A 465 31.58 42.95 8.05
CA GLN A 465 32.85 43.66 7.93
C GLN A 465 32.80 44.82 8.93
N ILE A 466 33.53 44.67 10.03
CA ILE A 466 33.83 45.78 10.93
C ILE A 466 34.92 46.59 10.23
N ASP A 467 34.53 47.73 9.66
CA ASP A 467 35.44 48.83 9.40
C ASP A 467 36.01 49.31 10.75
N THR A 468 37.20 48.84 11.09
CA THR A 468 37.97 49.38 12.20
C THR A 468 38.70 50.63 11.78
N SER A 469 38.10 51.79 12.01
CA SER A 469 38.88 52.98 12.38
C SER A 469 38.02 54.00 13.12
N GLU A 470 38.51 54.40 14.30
CA GLU A 470 38.14 55.57 15.10
C GLU A 470 36.91 55.45 16.03
N ALA A 471 37.16 55.09 17.30
CA ALA A 471 36.89 56.00 18.42
C ALA A 471 37.42 55.42 19.74
N GLU A 472 38.21 56.23 20.42
CA GLU A 472 38.87 55.95 21.68
C GLU A 472 37.94 56.02 22.91
N LYS A 473 38.26 55.16 23.89
CA LYS A 473 38.38 55.40 25.34
C LYS A 473 37.20 55.94 26.17
N LYS A 474 37.00 55.19 27.28
CA LYS A 474 36.44 55.48 28.62
C LYS A 474 35.03 54.89 28.79
N GLY A 475 34.73 54.02 29.74
CA GLY A 475 35.45 53.56 30.93
C GLY A 475 34.54 53.66 32.16
N SER A 476 34.38 52.53 32.88
CA SER A 476 33.97 52.44 34.30
C SER A 476 32.46 52.72 34.58
N LEU A 477 31.74 52.15 35.56
CA LEU A 477 31.93 51.19 36.67
C LEU A 477 30.51 50.85 37.19
N LEU A 478 30.30 49.60 37.67
CA LEU A 478 29.59 49.14 38.90
C LEU A 478 28.37 49.95 39.45
N SER A 479 27.34 49.41 40.10
CA SER A 479 26.90 48.08 40.52
C SER A 479 25.61 48.22 41.36
N SER A 480 24.82 47.14 41.40
CA SER A 480 24.16 46.58 42.60
C SER A 480 22.83 47.12 43.21
N LYS A 481 21.88 46.17 43.27
CA LYS A 481 21.01 45.78 44.42
C LYS A 481 19.89 46.74 44.88
N SER A 482 18.63 46.28 44.83
CA SER A 482 17.97 45.52 45.93
C SER A 482 16.44 45.38 45.76
N ARG A 483 15.90 44.37 46.46
CA ARG A 483 14.52 43.83 46.47
C ARG A 483 13.52 44.70 47.25
N ARG A 484 12.23 44.74 46.84
CA ARG A 484 11.08 44.10 47.54
C ARG A 484 9.67 44.43 46.97
N LYS A 485 8.96 43.34 46.63
CA LYS A 485 7.54 42.97 46.88
C LYS A 485 6.39 44.00 46.73
N GLY A 486 5.41 43.63 45.88
CA GLY A 486 3.99 43.90 46.11
C GLY A 486 3.05 43.62 44.91
N GLY A 487 2.15 42.63 45.05
CA GLY A 487 0.78 42.68 44.51
C GLY A 487 0.46 42.16 43.10
N ARG A 488 -0.24 41.02 43.04
CA ARG A 488 -0.87 40.39 41.86
C ARG A 488 -1.74 41.33 41.01
N LYS A 489 -1.63 41.25 39.68
CA LYS A 489 -2.77 41.14 38.75
C LYS A 489 -2.34 40.51 37.42
N ARG A 490 -3.21 39.64 36.90
CA ARG A 490 -3.11 38.89 35.64
C ARG A 490 -3.12 39.83 34.43
N SER A 491 -2.23 39.58 33.47
CA SER A 491 -2.49 39.79 32.04
C SER A 491 -1.41 39.09 31.22
N ASP A 492 -1.86 38.51 30.12
CA ASP A 492 -1.14 37.65 29.18
C ASP A 492 0.17 38.26 28.66
N LEU A 493 1.22 37.44 28.66
CA LEU A 493 2.51 37.75 28.05
C LEU A 493 2.76 36.78 26.91
N HIS A 494 2.43 37.27 25.71
CA HIS A 494 3.06 36.85 24.47
C HIS A 494 4.58 36.86 24.68
N ASN A 495 5.19 35.69 24.53
CA ASN A 495 6.62 35.49 24.63
C ASN A 495 7.26 35.97 23.32
N SER A 496 7.47 37.28 23.18
CA SER A 496 8.36 37.85 22.17
C SER A 496 9.80 37.86 22.70
N GLN A 497 10.48 36.74 22.54
CA GLN A 497 11.93 36.66 22.70
C GLN A 497 12.51 35.83 21.57
N TYR A 498 12.90 36.51 20.49
CA TYR A 498 14.21 36.42 19.82
C TYR A 498 14.25 37.46 18.69
N GLY A 499 14.47 38.71 19.08
CA GLY A 499 14.89 39.76 18.16
C GLY A 499 16.42 39.81 18.11
N SER A 500 16.99 39.14 17.12
CA SER A 500 18.27 39.50 16.49
C SER A 500 18.29 38.80 15.14
N SER A 501 17.82 39.52 14.11
CA SER A 501 17.88 39.09 12.73
C SER A 501 19.34 38.99 12.30
N SER A 502 19.91 37.79 12.36
CA SER A 502 21.00 37.45 11.45
C SER A 502 20.38 37.34 10.06
N SER A 503 20.60 38.33 9.20
CA SER A 503 20.10 38.39 7.82
C SER A 503 20.77 37.29 7.00
N HIS A 504 20.24 36.08 7.09
CA HIS A 504 20.61 34.99 6.21
C HIS A 504 20.06 35.29 4.81
N LYS A 505 20.94 35.40 3.82
CA LYS A 505 20.58 35.70 2.42
C LYS A 505 20.69 34.43 1.58
N VAL A 506 19.79 34.26 0.62
CA VAL A 506 19.87 33.19 -0.38
C VAL A 506 21.14 33.37 -1.23
N ASP A 507 21.88 32.29 -1.41
CA ASP A 507 23.08 32.22 -2.25
C ASP A 507 22.72 31.74 -3.67
N HIS A 508 22.44 32.69 -4.57
CA HIS A 508 22.14 32.41 -6.00
C HIS A 508 23.35 31.91 -6.80
N THR A 509 24.54 31.80 -6.20
CA THR A 509 25.72 31.22 -6.86
C THR A 509 25.81 29.70 -6.71
N LYS A 510 24.86 29.09 -6.00
CA LYS A 510 24.78 27.65 -5.76
C LYS A 510 23.38 27.12 -6.03
N LEU A 511 23.31 25.90 -6.53
CA LEU A 511 22.08 25.15 -6.71
C LEU A 511 22.01 24.06 -5.65
N ALA A 512 20.93 24.01 -4.87
CA ALA A 512 20.72 22.93 -3.91
C ALA A 512 20.14 21.68 -4.60
N SER A 513 19.32 21.87 -5.63
CA SER A 513 18.71 20.78 -6.38
C SER A 513 19.67 20.23 -7.44
N SER A 514 19.92 18.92 -7.40
CA SER A 514 20.80 18.25 -8.36
C SER A 514 20.27 18.32 -9.80
N TYR A 515 18.94 18.28 -9.98
CA TYR A 515 18.31 18.36 -11.30
C TYR A 515 18.46 19.71 -11.99
N HIS A 516 18.54 20.82 -11.24
CA HIS A 516 18.89 22.12 -11.83
C HIS A 516 20.29 22.10 -12.42
N SER A 517 21.24 21.43 -11.74
CA SER A 517 22.58 21.20 -12.28
C SER A 517 22.52 20.30 -13.52
N GLY A 518 21.64 19.30 -13.52
CA GLY A 518 21.39 18.42 -14.67
C GLY A 518 20.85 19.14 -15.91
N ILE A 519 19.87 20.04 -15.73
CA ILE A 519 19.34 20.91 -16.79
C ILE A 519 20.47 21.72 -17.45
N ILE A 520 21.33 22.32 -16.63
CA ILE A 520 22.45 23.14 -17.13
C ILE A 520 23.50 22.25 -17.82
N CYS A 521 23.80 21.07 -17.28
CA CYS A 521 24.69 20.11 -17.94
C CYS A 521 24.16 19.70 -19.32
N GLY A 522 22.83 19.61 -19.49
CA GLY A 522 22.18 19.38 -20.78
C GLY A 522 22.53 20.41 -21.86
N PHE A 523 22.91 21.65 -21.48
CA PHE A 523 23.38 22.66 -22.43
C PHE A 523 24.70 22.29 -23.10
N SER A 524 25.42 21.28 -22.60
CA SER A 524 26.61 20.74 -23.27
C SER A 524 26.27 20.24 -24.68
N LEU A 525 25.05 19.72 -24.90
CA LEU A 525 24.58 19.25 -26.21
C LEU A 525 24.47 20.37 -27.26
N ILE A 526 24.45 21.62 -26.81
CA ILE A 526 24.31 22.81 -27.64
C ILE A 526 25.45 23.83 -27.40
N ALA A 527 26.54 23.42 -26.76
CA ALA A 527 27.63 24.31 -26.34
C ALA A 527 28.21 25.13 -27.51
N SER A 528 28.40 24.51 -28.69
CA SER A 528 28.85 25.20 -29.91
C SER A 528 27.91 26.30 -30.38
N SER A 529 26.59 26.08 -30.31
CA SER A 529 25.60 27.09 -30.67
C SER A 529 25.59 28.24 -29.67
N LEU A 530 25.77 27.94 -28.38
CA LEU A 530 25.88 28.95 -27.32
C LEU A 530 27.18 29.76 -27.43
N GLU A 531 28.32 29.12 -27.71
CA GLU A 531 29.59 29.82 -27.93
C GLU A 531 29.51 30.74 -29.15
N ASN A 532 28.89 30.29 -30.25
CA ASN A 532 28.65 31.13 -31.42
C ASN A 532 27.73 32.32 -31.12
N ALA A 533 26.69 32.14 -30.31
CA ALA A 533 25.82 33.25 -29.91
C ALA A 533 26.59 34.26 -29.02
N ALA A 534 27.35 33.76 -28.05
CA ALA A 534 28.18 34.57 -27.16
C ALA A 534 29.26 35.34 -27.94
N SER A 535 29.95 34.70 -28.88
CA SER A 535 31.00 35.34 -29.71
C SER A 535 30.43 36.44 -30.60
N LEU A 536 29.21 36.23 -31.14
CA LEU A 536 28.49 37.20 -31.95
C LEU A 536 27.76 38.27 -31.11
N LYS A 537 27.87 38.21 -29.77
CA LYS A 537 27.14 39.08 -28.82
C LYS A 537 25.63 39.08 -29.07
N LYS A 538 25.10 37.96 -29.57
CA LYS A 538 23.66 37.75 -29.77
C LYS A 538 23.07 37.19 -28.48
N LYS A 539 21.91 37.71 -28.09
CA LYS A 539 21.14 37.15 -27.00
C LYS A 539 20.45 35.85 -27.43
N VAL A 540 20.40 34.87 -26.54
CA VAL A 540 19.69 33.60 -26.75
C VAL A 540 18.39 33.64 -25.97
N LYS A 541 17.25 33.58 -26.68
CA LYS A 541 15.94 33.65 -26.05
C LYS A 541 15.68 32.35 -25.28
N THR A 542 15.49 32.45 -23.98
CA THR A 542 15.30 31.32 -23.07
C THR A 542 13.97 31.49 -22.33
N ILE A 543 13.08 30.52 -22.46
CA ILE A 543 11.79 30.51 -21.77
C ILE A 543 11.82 29.43 -20.71
N ILE A 544 11.39 29.77 -19.50
CA ILE A 544 11.24 28.84 -18.39
C ILE A 544 9.78 28.84 -17.96
N ILE A 545 9.11 27.70 -18.03
CA ILE A 545 7.75 27.54 -17.54
C ILE A 545 7.81 26.93 -16.15
N GLY A 546 7.29 27.67 -15.16
CA GLY A 546 7.43 27.40 -13.73
C GLY A 546 8.57 28.22 -13.12
N LEU A 547 8.24 29.10 -12.18
CA LEU A 547 9.23 29.93 -11.47
C LEU A 547 9.77 29.22 -10.24
N GLY A 548 8.89 28.55 -9.48
CA GLY A 548 9.22 28.06 -8.14
C GLY A 548 9.74 29.19 -7.24
N ALA A 549 10.83 28.95 -6.51
CA ALA A 549 11.51 30.00 -5.74
C ALA A 549 12.38 30.95 -6.60
N GLY A 550 12.42 30.77 -7.93
CA GLY A 550 13.20 31.60 -8.85
C GLY A 550 14.70 31.28 -8.90
N LEU A 551 15.13 30.12 -8.39
CA LEU A 551 16.55 29.77 -8.24
C LEU A 551 17.22 29.46 -9.57
N LEU A 552 16.60 28.62 -10.41
CA LEU A 552 17.11 28.29 -11.75
C LEU A 552 17.28 29.54 -12.63
N PRO A 553 16.27 30.41 -12.81
CA PRO A 553 16.45 31.63 -13.61
C PRO A 553 17.51 32.57 -13.04
N MET A 554 17.59 32.76 -11.72
CA MET A 554 18.62 33.61 -11.10
C MET A 554 20.03 33.06 -11.32
N PHE A 555 20.20 31.74 -11.19
CA PHE A 555 21.47 31.07 -11.45
C PHE A 555 21.87 31.19 -12.93
N LEU A 556 20.95 30.89 -13.85
CA LEU A 556 21.20 31.01 -15.30
C LEU A 556 21.55 32.45 -15.70
N HIS A 557 20.86 33.44 -15.16
CA HIS A 557 21.12 34.86 -15.42
C HIS A 557 22.52 35.28 -14.93
N GLY A 558 22.92 34.85 -13.73
CA GLY A 558 24.27 35.12 -13.20
C GLY A 558 25.38 34.34 -13.93
N CYS A 559 25.08 33.12 -14.35
CA CYS A 559 26.04 32.19 -14.92
C CYS A 559 26.27 32.40 -16.43
N LEU A 560 25.22 32.72 -17.20
CA LEU A 560 25.23 32.88 -18.64
C LEU A 560 24.56 34.22 -19.01
N PRO A 561 25.26 35.36 -18.88
CA PRO A 561 24.68 36.70 -19.00
C PRO A 561 24.25 37.08 -20.44
N PHE A 562 24.45 36.20 -21.41
CA PHE A 562 23.98 36.38 -22.79
C PHE A 562 22.61 35.72 -23.04
N LEU A 563 22.00 35.08 -22.04
CA LEU A 563 20.62 34.62 -22.11
C LEU A 563 19.66 35.79 -21.91
N ASP A 564 18.57 35.81 -22.69
CA ASP A 564 17.41 36.68 -22.49
C ASP A 564 16.26 35.80 -21.98
N ILE A 565 15.99 35.88 -20.67
CA ILE A 565 15.19 34.92 -19.92
C ILE A 565 13.78 35.48 -19.68
N GLU A 566 12.78 34.78 -20.21
CA GLU A 566 11.36 35.01 -19.91
C GLU A 566 10.82 33.82 -19.10
N VAL A 567 10.45 34.06 -17.85
CA VAL A 567 9.82 33.05 -16.99
C VAL A 567 8.31 33.20 -17.07
N VAL A 568 7.58 32.10 -17.19
CA VAL A 568 6.11 32.07 -17.14
C VAL A 568 5.68 31.34 -15.88
N GLU A 569 5.02 32.07 -14.97
CA GLU A 569 4.52 31.54 -13.70
C GLU A 569 2.99 31.62 -13.68
N LEU A 570 2.33 30.53 -13.30
CA LEU A 570 0.88 30.47 -13.27
C LEU A 570 0.32 31.26 -12.09
N ASP A 571 1.03 31.26 -10.96
CA ASP A 571 0.56 31.78 -9.68
C ASP A 571 1.31 33.05 -9.26
N PRO A 572 0.64 34.23 -9.23
CA PRO A 572 1.28 35.46 -8.79
C PRO A 572 1.79 35.41 -7.34
N VAL A 573 1.19 34.59 -6.47
CA VAL A 573 1.65 34.42 -5.09
C VAL A 573 3.03 33.77 -5.04
N VAL A 574 3.34 32.87 -5.98
CA VAL A 574 4.67 32.23 -6.07
C VAL A 574 5.73 33.26 -6.46
N LEU A 575 5.41 34.18 -7.38
CA LEU A 575 6.30 35.30 -7.72
C LEU A 575 6.57 36.21 -6.52
N ASP A 576 5.53 36.56 -5.76
CA ASP A 576 5.70 37.38 -4.55
C ASP A 576 6.59 36.67 -3.52
N LEU A 577 6.39 35.37 -3.30
CA LEU A 577 7.24 34.58 -2.39
C LEU A 577 8.71 34.51 -2.86
N ALA A 578 8.94 34.30 -4.17
CA ALA A 578 10.28 34.28 -4.75
C ALA A 578 11.01 35.62 -4.54
N LYS A 579 10.32 36.75 -4.71
CA LYS A 579 10.87 38.09 -4.46
C LYS A 579 11.15 38.32 -2.97
N ASP A 580 10.15 38.07 -2.12
CA ASP A 580 10.18 38.45 -0.70
C ASP A 580 11.11 37.57 0.14
N TYR A 581 11.20 36.27 -0.15
CA TYR A 581 11.89 35.30 0.72
C TYR A 581 13.08 34.61 0.06
N PHE A 582 13.16 34.60 -1.26
CA PHE A 582 14.26 33.98 -2.03
C PHE A 582 15.14 34.99 -2.76
N GLY A 583 14.81 36.28 -2.70
CA GLY A 583 15.63 37.34 -3.30
C GLY A 583 15.68 37.28 -4.83
N PHE A 584 14.61 36.80 -5.47
CA PHE A 584 14.43 36.87 -6.92
C PHE A 584 14.31 38.33 -7.38
N MET A 585 14.98 38.69 -8.48
CA MET A 585 14.96 40.05 -9.02
C MET A 585 14.79 40.03 -10.53
N GLU A 586 13.86 40.85 -11.03
CA GLU A 586 13.66 41.07 -12.47
C GLU A 586 14.54 42.23 -12.95
N ASP A 587 14.98 42.15 -14.20
CA ASP A 587 15.66 43.23 -14.89
C ASP A 587 15.29 43.28 -16.39
N LYS A 588 16.17 43.86 -17.23
CA LYS A 588 15.90 43.96 -18.67
C LYS A 588 16.00 42.62 -19.41
N GLU A 589 16.76 41.68 -18.86
CA GLU A 589 17.19 40.41 -19.46
C GLU A 589 16.65 39.19 -18.67
N LEU A 590 16.03 39.40 -17.52
CA LEU A 590 15.26 38.41 -16.77
C LEU A 590 13.89 38.99 -16.39
N LYS A 591 12.81 38.47 -16.97
CA LYS A 591 11.43 38.94 -16.76
C LYS A 591 10.50 37.80 -16.39
N VAL A 592 9.44 38.12 -15.65
CA VAL A 592 8.38 37.18 -15.32
C VAL A 592 7.05 37.60 -15.95
N HIS A 593 6.35 36.62 -16.52
CA HIS A 593 4.99 36.75 -17.04
C HIS A 593 4.07 35.89 -16.20
N ILE A 594 3.03 36.50 -15.62
CA ILE A 594 1.98 35.73 -14.93
C ILE A 594 1.00 35.20 -15.98
N GLY A 595 0.90 33.87 -16.10
CA GLY A 595 0.02 33.24 -17.07
C GLY A 595 0.22 31.73 -17.23
N ASP A 596 -0.61 31.16 -18.09
CA ASP A 596 -0.55 29.75 -18.47
C ASP A 596 0.58 29.52 -19.48
N GLY A 597 1.52 28.64 -19.12
CA GLY A 597 2.68 28.32 -19.96
C GLY A 597 2.32 27.71 -21.32
N ILE A 598 1.28 26.88 -21.39
CA ILE A 598 0.83 26.28 -22.66
C ILE A 598 0.29 27.38 -23.58
N LYS A 599 -0.59 28.24 -23.06
CA LYS A 599 -1.12 29.37 -23.83
C LYS A 599 -0.03 30.34 -24.25
N PHE A 600 0.96 30.58 -23.39
CA PHE A 600 2.08 31.45 -23.71
C PHE A 600 2.86 30.95 -24.94
N ILE A 601 3.14 29.65 -25.03
CA ILE A 601 3.81 29.06 -26.20
C ILE A 601 2.94 29.20 -27.46
N GLN A 602 1.65 28.85 -27.36
CA GLN A 602 0.70 28.94 -28.48
C GLN A 602 0.57 30.38 -29.02
N ASP A 603 0.43 31.36 -28.13
CA ASP A 603 0.34 32.78 -28.49
C ASP A 603 1.59 33.28 -29.20
N ASN A 604 2.78 32.82 -28.80
CA ASN A 604 4.04 33.23 -29.42
C ASN A 604 4.21 32.63 -30.82
N ILE A 605 3.66 31.43 -31.08
CA ILE A 605 3.61 30.85 -32.44
C ILE A 605 2.74 31.73 -33.35
N VAL A 606 1.53 32.08 -32.89
CA VAL A 606 0.60 32.93 -33.67
C VAL A 606 1.21 34.30 -33.98
N ARG A 607 1.87 34.93 -33.00
CA ARG A 607 2.54 36.24 -33.20
C ARG A 607 3.75 36.16 -34.13
N GLY A 608 4.41 35.00 -34.21
CA GLY A 608 5.59 34.76 -35.05
C GLY A 608 5.28 34.39 -36.51
N SER A 609 4.03 34.04 -36.83
CA SER A 609 3.63 33.75 -38.21
C SER A 609 3.50 35.04 -39.05
N PRO A 610 4.03 35.09 -40.29
CA PRO A 610 3.86 36.25 -41.16
C PRO A 610 2.37 36.47 -41.41
N LYS A 611 1.85 37.64 -41.02
CA LYS A 611 0.48 38.03 -41.35
C LYS A 611 0.34 38.06 -42.87
N ALA A 612 -0.35 37.07 -43.44
CA ALA A 612 -0.85 37.16 -44.81
C ALA A 612 -1.73 38.42 -44.88
N SER A 613 -1.24 39.44 -45.59
CA SER A 613 -2.01 40.63 -45.90
C SER A 613 -3.24 40.21 -46.69
N VAL A 614 -4.41 40.35 -46.08
CA VAL A 614 -5.70 40.35 -46.76
C VAL A 614 -5.69 41.54 -47.72
N GLN A 615 -5.55 41.27 -49.01
CA GLN A 615 -6.04 42.15 -50.06
C GLN A 615 -7.30 41.53 -50.65
N ASP A 616 -8.35 42.34 -50.65
CA ASP A 616 -9.56 42.20 -51.46
C ASP A 616 -9.23 41.74 -52.88
N GLU A 617 -10.05 40.82 -53.43
CA GLU A 617 -10.81 41.08 -54.66
C GLU A 617 -11.82 39.96 -54.96
N ASN A 618 -13.09 40.34 -55.03
CA ASN A 618 -14.12 39.64 -55.78
C ASN A 618 -13.90 39.89 -57.28
N ARG A 619 -13.79 38.84 -58.11
CA ARG A 619 -14.60 38.58 -59.34
C ARG A 619 -13.99 37.54 -60.30
N ASP A 620 -14.82 36.56 -60.62
CA ASP A 620 -15.11 35.95 -61.94
C ASP A 620 -14.01 35.31 -62.82
N SER A 621 -14.08 33.97 -62.84
CA SER A 621 -14.27 33.09 -64.02
C SER A 621 -13.17 32.79 -65.06
N ASN A 622 -13.06 31.48 -65.33
CA ASN A 622 -12.65 30.76 -66.55
C ASN A 622 -11.17 30.43 -66.83
N ALA A 623 -10.88 29.14 -66.64
CA ALA A 623 -10.29 28.17 -67.58
C ALA A 623 -8.96 28.50 -68.30
N ASN A 624 -7.90 27.73 -68.01
CA ASN A 624 -7.49 26.58 -68.84
C ASN A 624 -6.16 25.95 -68.37
N VAL A 625 -6.08 24.66 -68.67
CA VAL A 625 -4.97 23.71 -68.53
C VAL A 625 -3.74 24.13 -69.36
N HIS A 626 -2.52 24.02 -68.82
CA HIS A 626 -1.45 23.20 -69.42
C HIS A 626 -0.16 23.11 -68.57
N ASP A 627 0.38 21.91 -68.70
CA ASP A 627 1.57 21.23 -68.18
C ASP A 627 2.93 21.91 -68.45
N GLY A 628 3.94 21.56 -67.63
CA GLY A 628 5.32 21.42 -68.10
C GLY A 628 6.39 22.46 -67.74
N ASN A 629 7.21 22.09 -66.76
CA ASN A 629 8.68 22.29 -66.67
C ASN A 629 9.34 23.61 -66.22
N SER A 630 10.14 23.41 -65.16
CA SER A 630 11.48 23.97 -64.91
C SER A 630 11.58 25.35 -64.25
N VAL A 631 12.23 25.37 -63.08
CA VAL A 631 13.47 26.11 -62.77
C VAL A 631 13.52 26.41 -61.25
N ASN A 632 14.56 25.88 -60.59
CA ASN A 632 14.99 26.29 -59.25
C ASN A 632 15.18 27.80 -59.16
N PRO A 633 14.75 28.47 -58.07
CA PRO A 633 15.48 29.60 -57.55
C PRO A 633 16.40 29.09 -56.43
N LEU A 634 17.69 29.07 -56.76
CA LEU A 634 18.75 29.14 -55.77
C LEU A 634 18.49 30.31 -54.81
N ALA A 635 18.83 30.06 -53.54
CA ALA A 635 19.48 30.99 -52.63
C ALA A 635 18.90 32.41 -52.58
N ASN A 636 18.05 32.66 -51.58
CA ASN A 636 18.01 33.97 -50.96
C ASN A 636 17.92 33.82 -49.45
N GLY A 637 19.02 34.22 -48.80
CA GLY A 637 19.09 34.69 -47.41
C GLY A 637 18.43 33.81 -46.35
N ASN A 638 19.19 32.88 -45.78
CA ASN A 638 18.93 32.39 -44.42
C ASN A 638 19.04 33.60 -43.48
N GLU A 639 17.94 34.29 -43.20
CA GLU A 639 17.80 34.96 -41.91
C GLU A 639 17.96 33.86 -40.87
N CYS A 640 19.13 33.82 -40.24
CA CYS A 640 19.45 32.87 -39.17
C CYS A 640 18.47 33.14 -38.02
N VAL A 641 17.37 32.39 -37.98
CA VAL A 641 16.42 32.37 -36.86
C VAL A 641 17.26 32.12 -35.60
N GLY A 642 17.23 33.06 -34.67
CA GLY A 642 18.01 32.98 -33.44
C GLY A 642 17.64 31.75 -32.62
N MET A 643 18.63 31.11 -32.01
CA MET A 643 18.43 29.94 -31.16
C MET A 643 17.47 30.27 -30.00
N LYS A 644 16.52 29.36 -29.74
CA LYS A 644 15.59 29.41 -28.60
C LYS A 644 15.81 28.22 -27.68
N ILE A 645 15.63 28.44 -26.39
CA ILE A 645 15.62 27.39 -25.35
C ILE A 645 14.26 27.44 -24.65
N LEU A 646 13.64 26.27 -24.45
CA LEU A 646 12.45 26.13 -23.62
C LEU A 646 12.72 25.10 -22.52
N ILE A 647 12.48 25.49 -21.27
CA ILE A 647 12.61 24.64 -20.08
C ILE A 647 11.22 24.54 -19.42
N ILE A 648 10.78 23.32 -19.16
CA ILE A 648 9.59 23.04 -18.34
C ILE A 648 10.05 22.54 -16.98
N ASP A 649 9.81 23.36 -15.94
CA ASP A 649 10.06 23.07 -14.53
C ASP A 649 8.82 23.47 -13.71
N ALA A 650 7.68 22.87 -14.06
CA ALA A 650 6.38 23.19 -13.49
C ALA A 650 5.75 21.93 -12.87
N ASP A 651 5.30 22.02 -11.63
CA ASP A 651 4.77 20.86 -10.90
C ASP A 651 3.28 20.61 -11.16
N SER A 652 2.90 19.33 -11.14
CA SER A 652 1.52 18.86 -11.29
C SER A 652 0.71 19.08 -10.02
N SER A 653 -0.52 19.58 -10.16
CA SER A 653 -1.51 19.59 -9.09
C SER A 653 -2.20 18.24 -8.88
N ASP A 654 -2.08 17.31 -9.84
CA ASP A 654 -2.62 15.96 -9.77
C ASP A 654 -1.54 14.94 -9.39
N LEU A 655 -1.55 14.53 -8.12
CA LEU A 655 -0.64 13.54 -7.56
C LEU A 655 -1.09 12.08 -7.76
N SER A 656 -2.29 11.86 -8.30
CA SER A 656 -2.84 10.52 -8.51
C SER A 656 -2.31 9.85 -9.78
N SER A 657 -1.91 10.66 -10.77
CA SER A 657 -1.46 10.19 -12.09
C SER A 657 -0.14 9.43 -12.07
N GLY A 658 0.66 9.54 -11.01
CA GLY A 658 2.04 9.03 -10.95
C GLY A 658 3.07 9.90 -11.69
N LEU A 659 2.63 10.95 -12.40
CA LEU A 659 3.47 11.99 -13.00
C LEU A 659 3.37 13.28 -12.18
N THR A 660 4.43 13.61 -11.44
CA THR A 660 4.43 14.73 -10.51
C THR A 660 5.00 16.00 -11.12
N CYS A 661 5.95 15.89 -12.04
CA CYS A 661 6.47 17.01 -12.82
C CYS A 661 6.79 16.51 -14.24
N PRO A 662 6.33 17.15 -15.32
CA PRO A 662 5.36 18.25 -15.34
C PRO A 662 3.91 17.77 -15.27
N PRO A 663 2.88 18.65 -15.19
CA PRO A 663 1.50 18.27 -15.46
C PRO A 663 1.37 17.57 -16.82
N SER A 664 0.46 16.59 -16.93
CA SER A 664 0.39 15.66 -18.08
C SER A 664 0.23 16.34 -19.43
N ASN A 665 -0.47 17.47 -19.50
CA ASN A 665 -0.67 18.26 -20.70
C ASN A 665 0.63 18.82 -21.32
N PHE A 666 1.72 18.97 -20.54
CA PHE A 666 3.04 19.36 -21.05
C PHE A 666 3.80 18.22 -21.76
N VAL A 667 3.33 16.98 -21.63
CA VAL A 667 3.94 15.79 -22.26
C VAL A 667 2.96 15.05 -23.18
N GLU A 668 1.86 15.72 -23.53
CA GLU A 668 0.92 15.27 -24.55
C GLU A 668 1.35 15.73 -25.94
N GLU A 669 1.08 14.88 -26.93
CA GLU A 669 1.51 15.08 -28.32
C GLU A 669 1.13 16.45 -28.91
N PRO A 670 -0.08 17.02 -28.71
CA PRO A 670 -0.42 18.34 -29.25
C PRO A 670 0.47 19.47 -28.73
N PHE A 671 0.85 19.41 -27.45
CA PHE A 671 1.75 20.39 -26.87
C PHE A 671 3.18 20.20 -27.38
N LEU A 672 3.67 18.97 -27.44
CA LEU A 672 5.01 18.68 -27.97
C LEU A 672 5.18 19.16 -29.43
N LEU A 673 4.15 19.01 -30.26
CA LEU A 673 4.13 19.56 -31.63
C LEU A 673 4.18 21.09 -31.63
N SER A 674 3.43 21.74 -30.73
CA SER A 674 3.47 23.20 -30.57
C SER A 674 4.87 23.68 -30.15
N VAL A 675 5.53 22.96 -29.24
CA VAL A 675 6.90 23.24 -28.81
C VAL A 675 7.88 23.13 -29.98
N LYS A 676 7.77 22.07 -30.80
CA LYS A 676 8.61 21.88 -31.98
C LYS A 676 8.51 23.06 -32.95
N GLU A 677 7.30 23.50 -33.26
CA GLU A 677 7.05 24.68 -34.09
C GLU A 677 7.64 25.94 -33.47
N PHE A 678 7.35 26.19 -32.19
CA PHE A 678 7.83 27.35 -31.45
C PHE A 678 9.36 27.46 -31.44
N LEU A 679 10.06 26.35 -31.19
CA LEU A 679 11.51 26.29 -31.11
C LEU A 679 12.18 26.44 -32.47
N SER A 680 11.56 25.98 -33.55
CA SER A 680 12.10 26.08 -34.93
C SER A 680 13.58 25.64 -35.03
N GLY A 681 13.92 24.49 -34.43
CA GLY A 681 15.30 23.97 -34.34
C GLY A 681 16.07 24.35 -33.06
N GLY A 682 15.40 24.98 -32.09
CA GLY A 682 15.92 25.25 -30.74
C GLY A 682 16.03 24.02 -29.84
N PHE A 683 16.24 24.28 -28.54
CA PHE A 683 16.51 23.26 -27.52
C PHE A 683 15.37 23.18 -26.50
N PHE A 684 14.90 21.95 -26.23
CA PHE A 684 13.81 21.67 -25.31
C PHE A 684 14.31 20.87 -24.11
N VAL A 685 13.90 21.27 -22.90
CA VAL A 685 14.24 20.60 -21.64
C VAL A 685 12.98 20.39 -20.81
N ILE A 686 12.82 19.21 -20.23
CA ILE A 686 11.75 18.89 -19.29
C ILE A 686 12.37 18.28 -18.02
N ASN A 687 12.02 18.85 -16.87
CA ASN A 687 12.18 18.17 -15.58
C ASN A 687 11.08 17.12 -15.44
N LEU A 688 11.43 15.83 -15.46
CA LEU A 688 10.50 14.72 -15.33
C LEU A 688 10.61 14.08 -13.95
N VAL A 689 9.57 14.20 -13.13
CA VAL A 689 9.44 13.51 -11.85
C VAL A 689 8.31 12.52 -11.94
N SER A 690 8.66 11.24 -12.08
CA SER A 690 7.71 10.14 -11.99
C SER A 690 8.36 8.90 -11.39
N ARG A 691 7.71 8.34 -10.37
CA ARG A 691 8.14 7.08 -9.75
C ARG A 691 7.67 5.84 -10.53
N SER A 692 6.84 6.03 -11.55
CA SER A 692 6.35 4.96 -12.42
C SER A 692 7.23 4.82 -13.66
N ALA A 693 7.91 3.69 -13.80
CA ALA A 693 8.73 3.39 -14.99
C ALA A 693 7.90 3.43 -16.28
N ALA A 694 6.67 2.91 -16.26
CA ALA A 694 5.77 2.90 -17.42
C ALA A 694 5.43 4.32 -17.90
N ILE A 695 5.25 5.26 -16.97
CA ILE A 695 5.00 6.67 -17.31
C ILE A 695 6.24 7.32 -17.92
N ARG A 696 7.42 7.09 -17.33
CA ARG A 696 8.68 7.62 -17.86
C ARG A 696 8.94 7.14 -19.29
N GLU A 697 8.75 5.85 -19.54
CA GLU A 697 8.87 5.25 -20.87
C GLU A 697 7.84 5.83 -21.86
N LEU A 698 6.60 6.03 -21.42
CA LEU A 698 5.54 6.63 -22.24
C LEU A 698 5.89 8.07 -22.65
N VAL A 699 6.34 8.90 -21.71
CA VAL A 699 6.75 10.29 -21.97
C VAL A 699 7.94 10.32 -22.94
N ALA A 700 8.97 9.50 -22.68
CA ALA A 700 10.12 9.38 -23.57
C ALA A 700 9.69 8.95 -24.98
N SER A 701 8.79 7.97 -25.11
CA SER A 701 8.28 7.52 -26.42
C SER A 701 7.56 8.63 -27.19
N ARG A 702 6.79 9.49 -26.51
CA ARG A 702 6.11 10.64 -27.14
C ARG A 702 7.10 11.71 -27.59
N MET A 703 8.14 11.99 -26.80
CA MET A 703 9.19 12.92 -27.25
C MET A 703 9.93 12.38 -28.47
N LYS A 704 10.21 11.07 -28.51
CA LYS A 704 10.84 10.40 -29.66
C LYS A 704 10.00 10.44 -30.93
N SER A 705 8.66 10.48 -30.85
CA SER A 705 7.84 10.59 -32.06
C SER A 705 7.88 12.00 -32.67
N VAL A 706 8.14 13.03 -31.85
CA VAL A 706 8.12 14.43 -32.27
C VAL A 706 9.50 14.96 -32.66
N PHE A 707 10.53 14.71 -31.85
CA PHE A 707 11.88 15.28 -32.03
C PHE A 707 12.85 14.29 -32.68
N ALA A 708 13.81 14.81 -33.45
CA ALA A 708 14.85 14.00 -34.10
C ALA A 708 15.82 13.39 -33.09
N HIS A 709 16.26 14.17 -32.11
CA HIS A 709 17.20 13.75 -31.07
C HIS A 709 16.57 13.89 -29.69
N VAL A 710 16.68 12.85 -28.87
CA VAL A 710 16.16 12.82 -27.49
C VAL A 710 17.20 12.19 -26.57
N PHE A 711 17.52 12.87 -25.48
CA PHE A 711 18.43 12.41 -24.44
C PHE A 711 17.74 12.41 -23.08
N SER A 712 18.24 11.57 -22.19
CA SER A 712 17.84 11.51 -20.78
C SER A 712 19.07 11.63 -19.90
N LEU A 713 18.94 12.36 -18.80
CA LEU A 713 19.90 12.43 -17.73
C LEU A 713 19.22 11.93 -16.46
N GLU A 714 19.63 10.75 -16.00
CA GLU A 714 19.24 10.20 -14.70
C GLU A 714 20.24 10.66 -13.63
N LEU A 715 19.74 11.09 -12.47
CA LEU A 715 20.55 11.59 -11.37
C LEU A 715 20.50 10.58 -10.24
N GLU A 716 21.66 10.10 -9.77
CA GLU A 716 21.73 8.98 -8.80
C GLU A 716 21.12 9.34 -7.43
N GLU A 717 21.14 10.61 -7.06
CA GLU A 717 20.67 11.11 -5.75
C GLU A 717 19.27 11.72 -5.79
N ASP A 718 18.59 11.71 -6.95
CA ASP A 718 17.35 12.46 -7.17
C ASP A 718 16.31 11.62 -7.94
N VAL A 719 15.03 11.80 -7.65
CA VAL A 719 13.94 11.08 -8.36
C VAL A 719 13.71 11.68 -9.75
N ASN A 720 14.29 12.84 -10.00
CA ASN A 720 14.16 13.62 -11.22
C ASN A 720 14.99 13.01 -12.37
N GLU A 721 14.36 12.92 -13.54
CA GLU A 721 14.99 12.61 -14.82
C GLU A 721 14.89 13.87 -15.69
N VAL A 722 16.01 14.34 -16.26
CA VAL A 722 15.99 15.50 -17.16
C VAL A 722 15.94 15.01 -18.59
N LEU A 723 14.83 15.27 -19.28
CA LEU A 723 14.67 14.95 -20.70
C LEU A 723 15.05 16.15 -21.57
N LEU A 724 15.86 15.89 -22.60
CA LEU A 724 16.41 16.90 -23.51
C LEU A 724 16.05 16.53 -24.95
N ALA A 725 15.59 17.49 -25.76
CA ALA A 725 15.23 17.22 -27.15
C ALA A 725 15.46 18.42 -28.09
N PHE A 726 15.81 18.11 -29.34
CA PHE A 726 16.02 19.10 -30.40
C PHE A 726 15.99 18.47 -31.81
N ASP A 727 15.83 19.30 -32.84
CA ASP A 727 15.74 18.90 -34.26
C ASP A 727 16.94 19.34 -35.12
N ALA A 728 17.98 19.92 -34.50
CA ALA A 728 19.15 20.43 -35.23
C ALA A 728 19.91 19.32 -35.98
N ALA A 729 20.30 19.59 -37.24
CA ALA A 729 20.91 18.62 -38.16
C ALA A 729 22.31 18.10 -37.74
N THR A 730 22.96 18.75 -36.78
CA THR A 730 24.27 18.35 -36.24
C THR A 730 24.11 18.00 -34.77
N CYS A 731 23.79 16.75 -34.49
CA CYS A 731 23.89 16.18 -33.15
C CYS A 731 25.37 15.98 -32.79
N ILE A 732 25.78 16.38 -31.58
CA ILE A 732 27.12 16.06 -31.06
C ILE A 732 27.15 14.56 -30.77
N GLU A 733 28.10 13.84 -31.37
CA GLU A 733 28.35 12.43 -31.01
C GLU A 733 28.71 12.33 -29.53
N MET A 734 28.19 11.31 -28.82
CA MET A 734 28.40 11.17 -27.38
C MET A 734 29.87 11.12 -26.96
N ASP A 735 30.74 10.65 -27.85
CA ASP A 735 32.20 10.60 -27.64
C ASP A 735 32.83 12.01 -27.51
N ASN A 736 32.17 13.04 -28.06
CA ASN A 736 32.61 14.45 -27.98
C ASN A 736 31.96 15.23 -26.83
N LEU A 737 31.11 14.58 -26.01
CA LEU A 737 30.43 15.22 -24.88
C LEU A 737 31.40 15.85 -23.86
N PRO A 738 32.54 15.22 -23.48
CA PRO A 738 33.50 15.84 -22.55
C PRO A 738 34.08 17.17 -23.07
N GLU A 739 34.37 17.26 -24.38
CA GLU A 739 34.85 18.50 -25.00
C GLU A 739 33.75 19.56 -25.00
N ALA A 740 32.51 19.18 -25.30
CA ALA A 740 31.36 20.07 -25.29
C ALA A 740 31.04 20.58 -23.86
N THR A 741 31.20 19.74 -22.84
CA THR A 741 31.08 20.16 -21.43
C THR A 741 32.18 21.15 -21.04
N ALA A 742 33.44 20.89 -21.43
CA ALA A 742 34.53 21.84 -21.20
C ALA A 742 34.31 23.17 -21.95
N GLN A 743 33.69 23.13 -23.12
CA GLN A 743 33.28 24.32 -23.87
C GLN A 743 32.19 25.10 -23.13
N LEU A 744 31.15 24.42 -22.62
CA LEU A 744 30.11 25.06 -21.80
C LEU A 744 30.70 25.72 -20.55
N GLN A 745 31.58 25.02 -19.82
CA GLN A 745 32.23 25.56 -18.62
C GLN A 745 33.00 26.86 -18.92
N ARG A 746 33.64 26.99 -20.09
CA ARG A 746 34.33 28.23 -20.50
C ARG A 746 33.37 29.41 -20.72
N LEU A 747 32.10 29.15 -21.01
CA LEU A 747 31.08 30.19 -21.19
C LEU A 747 30.45 30.65 -19.87
N MET A 748 30.62 29.87 -18.80
CA MET A 748 29.97 30.07 -17.51
C MET A 748 30.79 30.99 -16.60
N ASN A 749 30.13 31.99 -16.01
CA ASN A 749 30.74 32.84 -14.97
C ASN A 749 30.84 32.14 -13.60
N ILE A 750 30.03 31.10 -13.39
CA ILE A 750 29.93 30.34 -12.14
C ILE A 750 30.18 28.87 -12.48
N PRO A 751 31.21 28.23 -11.90
CA PRO A 751 31.46 26.82 -12.16
C PRO A 751 30.35 25.95 -11.58
N LEU A 752 30.01 24.85 -12.26
CA LEU A 752 29.08 23.85 -11.75
C LEU A 752 29.71 23.10 -10.57
N PRO A 753 28.96 22.77 -9.51
CA PRO A 753 29.45 21.88 -8.46
C PRO A 753 29.69 20.48 -9.02
N GLY A 754 30.88 19.93 -8.85
CA GLY A 754 31.20 18.52 -9.16
C GLY A 754 31.68 18.28 -10.60
N ASP A 755 32.95 18.58 -10.87
CA ASP A 755 33.59 18.54 -12.19
C ASP A 755 33.62 17.18 -12.93
N ASN A 756 33.14 16.07 -12.33
CA ASN A 756 33.38 14.72 -12.89
C ASN A 756 32.16 13.77 -12.98
N ILE A 757 30.96 14.14 -12.51
CA ILE A 757 29.88 13.14 -12.29
C ILE A 757 28.69 13.25 -13.27
N VAL A 758 28.40 14.42 -13.85
CA VAL A 758 27.13 14.60 -14.57
C VAL A 758 27.21 14.32 -16.08
N SER A 759 28.37 14.50 -16.73
CA SER A 759 28.50 14.26 -18.17
C SER A 759 28.40 12.79 -18.57
N SER A 760 28.80 11.85 -17.69
CA SER A 760 28.70 10.40 -17.94
C SER A 760 27.26 9.86 -17.87
N SER A 761 26.32 10.65 -17.35
CA SER A 761 24.95 10.19 -17.09
C SER A 761 23.96 10.56 -18.20
N ILE A 762 24.38 11.34 -19.20
CA ILE A 762 23.54 11.67 -20.37
C ILE A 762 23.49 10.47 -21.31
N LYS A 763 22.29 9.92 -21.52
CA LYS A 763 22.01 8.78 -22.38
C LYS A 763 21.24 9.23 -23.62
N CYS A 764 21.72 8.84 -24.80
CA CYS A 764 20.98 9.00 -26.04
C CYS A 764 19.81 7.99 -26.08
N LEU A 765 18.59 8.49 -26.27
CA LEU A 765 17.38 7.66 -26.34
C LEU A 765 16.89 7.45 -27.79
N LYS A 766 17.32 8.29 -28.74
CA LYS A 766 16.96 8.25 -30.16
C LYS A 766 18.06 8.83 -31.04
#